data_AF-A0A934FTB4-F1
#
_entry.id   AF-A0A934FTB4-F1
#
_cell.length_a   1.000
_cell.length_b   1.000
_cell.length_c   1.000
_cell.angle_alpha   90.00
_cell.angle_beta   90.00
_cell.angle_gamma   90.00
#
_symmetry.space_group_name_H-M   'P 1'
#
loop_
_entity.id
_entity.type
_entity.pdbx_description
1 polymer ?
#
loop_
_entity_poly.entity_id
_entity_poly.type
_entity_poly.pdbx_seq_one_letter_code
_entity_poly.pdbx_strand_id
1 'polypeptide(L)'
;MANGPLPSPVVAALAMTVLVSCSSSPSPASERKVLLERVDDTAIAQLWADGFAQLTPRDRALCYHLAQAAIAGRDIFLDQRFAYALEIRDVLEELFVHAAALEPAAAAELARYTKLFWVHGGIHHNLSTRKLPFHLSLDGFLAAAARARQDGAKLPDDARLRVLFDVMTNERTFESVTSKATDDGADPVRDSANNLYVGVTSADLERFEERHPLNSRVVKQADGTLVEEVYRMGDPSSGIPPGRYATEIARIVGHLRDALAVAPPATKIALEKLIRFYATGDFADWHAYGVAWVADTRSVVDNVNGFVEVYLDARGRKGAWEAVVSFVDVARTAAIERLAQQAQWFENRMPWDEEFKKPNVRGITARAISVVTETGDSGPITPIGINLPNEEDIRQQHGSKSVNLSNVVEAYAAISGATSVEEFGFDDAEKARARRWQGIDDVHTNLHEVVGHASGKVRKEVIDPARILGTYYSTLEEARADLVGLYWIADPKLVELGLVASEDAALAQYEQFTRNVLVQLRRVPRGGRIEEDHMRNRQLIVHWLIANTDAVTVVRRDGKTWYRVPDVARFRAGCGKLLAEVMRIKATGDFKAGKALVEGYGVKVDPTLHGEVLARLERLGLPSVTGFVMPELLPIRDASGAVVDAEIRHGMDLADQMLRWSGRR
;
A
#
# COMPACT_ATOMS: atom_id res chain seq x y z
N MET A 1 -49.41 -30.43 -88.69
CA MET A 1 -50.50 -31.32 -88.26
C MET A 1 -50.23 -31.72 -86.81
N ALA A 2 -51.17 -31.38 -85.93
CA ALA A 2 -51.43 -31.84 -84.55
C ALA A 2 -50.29 -32.04 -83.50
N ASN A 3 -50.53 -31.39 -82.36
CA ASN A 3 -50.03 -31.62 -80.98
C ASN A 3 -48.63 -31.10 -80.60
N GLY A 4 -48.59 -29.90 -80.01
CA GLY A 4 -47.46 -29.37 -79.22
C GLY A 4 -47.85 -29.19 -77.74
N PRO A 5 -46.92 -29.35 -76.77
CA PRO A 5 -47.23 -29.29 -75.34
C PRO A 5 -47.13 -27.87 -74.76
N LEU A 6 -47.97 -27.64 -73.74
CA LEU A 6 -48.10 -26.42 -72.94
C LEU A 6 -46.93 -26.20 -71.95
N PRO A 7 -46.52 -24.94 -71.67
CA PRO A 7 -45.59 -24.60 -70.59
C PRO A 7 -46.32 -24.19 -69.29
N SER A 8 -45.72 -24.53 -68.14
CA SER A 8 -46.19 -24.25 -66.76
C SER A 8 -45.49 -23.02 -66.15
N PRO A 9 -46.03 -22.40 -65.08
CA PRO A 9 -46.21 -20.96 -65.02
C PRO A 9 -45.20 -20.18 -64.16
N VAL A 10 -45.14 -18.88 -64.47
CA VAL A 10 -44.51 -17.79 -63.73
C VAL A 10 -45.32 -17.45 -62.46
N VAL A 11 -44.63 -17.26 -61.32
CA VAL A 11 -45.15 -16.47 -60.19
C VAL A 11 -44.04 -15.52 -59.73
N ALA A 12 -44.38 -14.23 -59.70
CA ALA A 12 -43.55 -13.14 -59.23
C ALA A 12 -43.37 -13.17 -57.70
N ALA A 13 -42.15 -12.90 -57.22
CA ALA A 13 -41.87 -12.73 -55.80
C ALA A 13 -41.48 -11.28 -55.49
N LEU A 14 -42.18 -10.75 -54.50
CA LEU A 14 -42.23 -9.38 -54.00
C LEU A 14 -40.94 -9.01 -53.25
N ALA A 15 -40.38 -7.83 -53.52
CA ALA A 15 -39.27 -7.27 -52.76
C ALA A 15 -39.72 -6.84 -51.36
N MET A 16 -39.05 -7.34 -50.32
CA MET A 16 -39.23 -6.91 -48.93
C MET A 16 -37.93 -6.27 -48.44
N THR A 17 -37.97 -4.97 -48.19
CA THR A 17 -36.89 -4.15 -47.66
C THR A 17 -36.73 -4.44 -46.16
N VAL A 18 -35.62 -5.04 -45.75
CA VAL A 18 -35.24 -5.17 -44.34
C VAL A 18 -34.37 -3.97 -43.98
N LEU A 19 -34.89 -3.12 -43.07
CA LEU A 19 -34.13 -2.07 -42.40
C LEU A 19 -33.11 -2.73 -41.47
N VAL A 20 -31.84 -2.73 -41.87
CA VAL A 20 -30.71 -3.04 -40.98
C VAL A 20 -30.49 -1.81 -40.10
N SER A 21 -30.91 -1.92 -38.83
CA SER A 21 -30.55 -0.95 -37.80
C SER A 21 -29.04 -0.97 -37.59
N CYS A 22 -28.43 0.22 -37.60
CA CYS A 22 -27.00 0.45 -37.46
C CYS A 22 -26.41 -0.30 -36.26
N SER A 23 -25.55 -1.27 -36.55
CA SER A 23 -24.57 -1.81 -35.60
C SER A 23 -23.69 -0.67 -35.11
N SER A 24 -23.75 -0.39 -33.81
CA SER A 24 -22.79 0.46 -33.10
C SER A 24 -21.39 -0.11 -33.30
N SER A 25 -20.55 0.61 -34.04
CA SER A 25 -19.12 0.35 -34.12
C SER A 25 -18.56 0.28 -32.69
N PRO A 26 -17.72 -0.72 -32.34
CA PRO A 26 -16.98 -0.65 -31.10
C PRO A 26 -16.13 0.62 -31.11
N SER A 27 -16.21 1.43 -30.05
CA SER A 27 -15.27 2.52 -29.83
C SER A 27 -13.85 1.98 -29.99
N PRO A 28 -12.94 2.70 -30.67
CA PRO A 28 -11.54 2.30 -30.70
C PRO A 28 -11.06 2.20 -29.26
N ALA A 29 -10.53 1.02 -28.88
CA ALA A 29 -9.92 0.83 -27.58
C ALA A 29 -8.88 1.93 -27.39
N SER A 30 -9.08 2.83 -26.42
CA SER A 30 -8.06 3.80 -26.06
C SER A 30 -6.80 3.02 -25.73
N GLU A 31 -5.66 3.44 -26.27
CA GLU A 31 -4.35 2.88 -25.94
C GLU A 31 -4.22 2.77 -24.42
N ARG A 32 -3.90 1.57 -23.89
CA ARG A 32 -3.82 1.29 -22.45
C ARG A 32 -2.68 2.11 -21.84
N LYS A 33 -2.99 3.33 -21.41
CA LYS A 33 -2.03 4.24 -20.78
C LYS A 33 -1.89 3.89 -19.29
N VAL A 34 -0.74 3.36 -18.89
CA VAL A 34 -0.42 3.08 -17.48
C VAL A 34 0.14 4.33 -16.80
N LEU A 35 1.20 4.94 -17.34
CA LEU A 35 1.72 6.21 -16.82
C LEU A 35 0.86 7.37 -17.33
N LEU A 36 0.14 8.07 -16.45
CA LEU A 36 -0.72 9.19 -16.80
C LEU A 36 0.06 10.50 -16.89
N GLU A 37 0.84 10.79 -15.86
CA GLU A 37 1.60 12.03 -15.67
C GLU A 37 2.85 11.76 -14.82
N ARG A 38 3.82 12.68 -14.88
CA ARG A 38 4.92 12.77 -13.94
C ARG A 38 4.97 14.17 -13.31
N VAL A 39 5.09 14.21 -11.99
CA VAL A 39 5.26 15.44 -11.20
C VAL A 39 6.54 15.26 -10.39
N ASP A 40 7.58 16.03 -10.73
CA ASP A 40 8.94 15.83 -10.22
C ASP A 40 9.42 14.37 -10.37
N ASP A 41 9.78 13.73 -9.26
CA ASP A 41 10.18 12.34 -9.18
C ASP A 41 9.02 11.37 -8.88
N THR A 42 7.78 11.87 -8.86
CA THR A 42 6.58 11.07 -8.62
C THR A 42 5.89 10.71 -9.95
N ALA A 43 5.73 9.41 -10.19
CA ALA A 43 4.88 8.92 -11.26
C ALA A 43 3.42 8.84 -10.79
N ILE A 44 2.50 9.31 -11.64
CA ILE A 44 1.07 9.14 -11.45
C ILE A 44 0.59 8.14 -12.49
N ALA A 45 0.04 7.02 -12.04
CA ALA A 45 -0.32 5.92 -12.92
C ALA A 45 -1.79 5.53 -12.78
N GLN A 46 -2.40 5.06 -13.86
CA GLN A 46 -3.73 4.46 -13.83
C GLN A 46 -3.61 3.05 -13.26
N LEU A 47 -4.38 2.76 -12.21
CA LEU A 47 -4.62 1.39 -11.79
C LEU A 47 -5.74 0.80 -12.63
N TRP A 48 -5.45 -0.32 -13.29
CA TRP A 48 -6.41 -1.07 -14.08
C TRP A 48 -6.95 -2.22 -13.23
N ALA A 49 -8.26 -2.44 -13.26
CA ALA A 49 -8.93 -3.51 -12.51
C ALA A 49 -9.60 -4.46 -13.50
N ASP A 50 -8.76 -5.08 -14.33
CA ASP A 50 -9.20 -6.09 -15.29
C ASP A 50 -9.86 -7.25 -14.53
N GLY A 51 -10.94 -7.83 -15.04
CA GLY A 51 -11.71 -8.84 -14.30
C GLY A 51 -13.00 -8.29 -13.67
N PHE A 52 -13.12 -6.97 -13.48
CA PHE A 52 -14.30 -6.38 -12.85
C PHE A 52 -15.59 -6.63 -13.64
N ALA A 53 -15.53 -6.55 -14.97
CA ALA A 53 -16.70 -6.78 -15.84
C ALA A 53 -17.22 -8.24 -15.76
N GLN A 54 -16.38 -9.18 -15.34
CA GLN A 54 -16.72 -10.60 -15.19
C GLN A 54 -17.39 -10.92 -13.84
N LEU A 55 -17.37 -9.99 -12.88
CA LEU A 55 -18.09 -10.13 -11.61
C LEU A 55 -19.60 -10.23 -11.82
N THR A 56 -20.34 -10.72 -10.82
CA THR A 56 -21.80 -10.64 -10.86
C THR A 56 -22.26 -9.18 -10.67
N PRO A 57 -23.45 -8.78 -11.16
CA PRO A 57 -23.99 -7.45 -10.88
C PRO A 57 -24.00 -7.10 -9.38
N ARG A 58 -24.33 -8.09 -8.55
CA ARG A 58 -24.36 -7.96 -7.09
C ARG A 58 -22.97 -7.70 -6.49
N ASP A 59 -21.94 -8.39 -6.98
CA ASP A 59 -20.55 -8.16 -6.55
C ASP A 59 -20.04 -6.79 -7.00
N ARG A 60 -20.41 -6.33 -8.21
CA ARG A 60 -20.08 -4.96 -8.67
C ARG A 60 -20.76 -3.88 -7.84
N ALA A 61 -22.04 -4.08 -7.49
CA ALA A 61 -22.74 -3.21 -6.55
C ALA A 61 -22.09 -3.20 -5.14
N LEU A 62 -21.63 -4.36 -4.67
CA LEU A 62 -20.89 -4.47 -3.41
C LEU A 62 -19.56 -3.68 -3.47
N CYS A 63 -18.77 -3.84 -4.55
CA CYS A 63 -17.56 -3.04 -4.77
C CYS A 63 -17.86 -1.54 -4.75
N TYR A 64 -18.96 -1.10 -5.38
CA TYR A 64 -19.37 0.31 -5.36
C TYR A 64 -19.60 0.82 -3.93
N HIS A 65 -20.41 0.13 -3.13
CA HIS A 65 -20.69 0.58 -1.76
C HIS A 65 -19.43 0.59 -0.88
N LEU A 66 -18.58 -0.43 -1.00
CA LEU A 66 -17.32 -0.49 -0.27
C LEU A 66 -16.34 0.61 -0.71
N ALA A 67 -16.29 0.93 -2.01
CA ALA A 67 -15.48 2.04 -2.52
C ALA A 67 -15.95 3.40 -1.99
N GLN A 68 -17.27 3.62 -1.90
CA GLN A 68 -17.81 4.83 -1.27
C GLN A 68 -17.47 4.88 0.23
N ALA A 69 -17.51 3.75 0.94
CA ALA A 69 -17.08 3.67 2.34
C ALA A 69 -15.58 3.99 2.51
N ALA A 70 -14.73 3.55 1.59
CA ALA A 70 -13.31 3.89 1.56
C ALA A 70 -13.11 5.41 1.34
N ILE A 71 -13.72 5.98 0.29
CA ILE A 71 -13.61 7.41 -0.01
C ILE A 71 -14.06 8.29 1.18
N ALA A 72 -15.13 7.90 1.87
CA ALA A 72 -15.66 8.63 3.03
C ALA A 72 -14.69 8.73 4.22
N GLY A 73 -13.71 7.83 4.33
CA GLY A 73 -12.72 7.81 5.41
C GLY A 73 -11.38 8.48 5.08
N ARG A 74 -11.13 8.88 3.82
CA ARG A 74 -9.87 9.51 3.36
C ARG A 74 -9.35 10.60 4.29
N ASP A 75 -10.24 11.47 4.78
CA ASP A 75 -9.87 12.63 5.58
C ASP A 75 -9.38 12.28 6.99
N ILE A 76 -9.78 11.11 7.52
CA ILE A 76 -9.29 10.59 8.80
C ILE A 76 -7.77 10.43 8.75
N PHE A 77 -7.27 9.80 7.69
CA PHE A 77 -5.84 9.54 7.52
C PHE A 77 -5.03 10.82 7.30
N LEU A 78 -5.55 11.77 6.50
CA LEU A 78 -4.89 13.08 6.32
C LEU A 78 -4.70 13.77 7.68
N ASP A 79 -5.74 13.79 8.51
CA ASP A 79 -5.66 14.39 9.84
C ASP A 79 -4.73 13.60 10.79
N GLN A 80 -4.75 12.26 10.77
CA GLN A 80 -3.80 11.43 11.52
C GLN A 80 -2.35 11.72 11.13
N ARG A 81 -2.07 11.91 9.84
CA ARG A 81 -0.73 12.22 9.34
C ARG A 81 -0.25 13.60 9.77
N PHE A 82 -1.13 14.60 9.81
CA PHE A 82 -0.71 15.94 10.22
C PHE A 82 -1.89 16.83 10.60
N ALA A 83 -1.78 17.51 11.74
CA ALA A 83 -2.88 18.30 12.32
C ALA A 83 -3.35 19.48 11.45
N TYR A 84 -2.54 19.95 10.50
CA TYR A 84 -2.90 21.03 9.57
C TYR A 84 -3.26 20.51 8.17
N ALA A 85 -3.23 19.19 7.93
CA ALA A 85 -3.37 18.62 6.58
C ALA A 85 -4.69 19.01 5.90
N LEU A 86 -5.82 18.90 6.60
CA LEU A 86 -7.12 19.20 6.01
C LEU A 86 -7.27 20.67 5.62
N GLU A 87 -6.79 21.59 6.46
CA GLU A 87 -6.83 23.02 6.16
C GLU A 87 -5.88 23.39 5.01
N ILE A 88 -4.67 22.80 4.99
CA ILE A 88 -3.72 22.99 3.89
C ILE A 88 -4.32 22.45 2.59
N ARG A 89 -4.92 21.26 2.61
CA ARG A 89 -5.63 20.68 1.46
C ARG A 89 -6.69 21.66 0.95
N ASP A 90 -7.54 22.18 1.83
CA ASP A 90 -8.62 23.07 1.41
C ASP A 90 -8.08 24.35 0.75
N VAL A 91 -7.01 24.94 1.28
CA VAL A 91 -6.34 26.10 0.66
C VAL A 91 -5.76 25.75 -0.71
N LEU A 92 -5.03 24.62 -0.80
CA LEU A 92 -4.40 24.18 -2.03
C LEU A 92 -5.44 23.83 -3.12
N GLU A 93 -6.55 23.20 -2.74
CA GLU A 93 -7.63 22.84 -3.66
C GLU A 93 -8.43 24.06 -4.12
N GLU A 94 -8.71 25.03 -3.26
CA GLU A 94 -9.31 26.32 -3.65
C GLU A 94 -8.40 27.05 -4.65
N LEU A 95 -7.11 27.16 -4.36
CA LEU A 95 -6.14 27.78 -5.26
C LEU A 95 -6.03 27.02 -6.60
N PHE A 96 -6.13 25.70 -6.57
CA PHE A 96 -6.10 24.85 -7.76
C PHE A 96 -7.34 25.03 -8.64
N VAL A 97 -8.54 25.06 -8.04
CA VAL A 97 -9.80 25.27 -8.78
C VAL A 97 -9.85 26.66 -9.43
N HIS A 98 -9.27 27.65 -8.76
CA HIS A 98 -9.17 29.03 -9.25
C HIS A 98 -7.87 29.33 -10.03
N ALA A 99 -7.14 28.30 -10.47
CA ALA A 99 -5.83 28.46 -11.10
C ALA A 99 -5.85 29.35 -12.37
N ALA A 100 -6.98 29.39 -13.09
CA ALA A 100 -7.14 30.23 -14.29
C ALA A 100 -7.08 31.74 -13.99
N ALA A 101 -7.37 32.15 -12.76
CA ALA A 101 -7.29 33.55 -12.35
C ALA A 101 -5.86 33.98 -11.95
N LEU A 102 -4.98 33.01 -11.66
CA LEU A 102 -3.64 33.23 -11.09
C LEU A 102 -2.59 33.56 -12.16
N GLU A 103 -1.47 34.14 -11.73
CA GLU A 103 -0.29 34.27 -12.57
C GLU A 103 0.21 32.87 -13.02
N PRO A 104 0.60 32.67 -14.30
CA PRO A 104 0.90 31.34 -14.84
C PRO A 104 1.95 30.54 -14.05
N ALA A 105 3.00 31.21 -13.58
CA ALA A 105 4.04 30.57 -12.77
C ALA A 105 3.53 30.11 -11.40
N ALA A 106 2.65 30.90 -10.77
CA ALA A 106 2.02 30.56 -9.50
C ALA A 106 1.03 29.41 -9.67
N ALA A 107 0.21 29.45 -10.72
CA ALA A 107 -0.72 28.39 -11.08
C ALA A 107 0.02 27.06 -11.30
N ALA A 108 1.15 27.07 -12.02
CA ALA A 108 1.95 25.88 -12.30
C ALA A 108 2.55 25.27 -11.02
N GLU A 109 3.13 26.09 -10.14
CA GLU A 109 3.71 25.64 -8.87
C GLU A 109 2.65 25.13 -7.89
N LEU A 110 1.50 25.79 -7.80
CA LEU A 110 0.37 25.32 -6.98
C LEU A 110 -0.19 24.01 -7.55
N ALA A 111 -0.33 23.88 -8.87
CA ALA A 111 -0.74 22.63 -9.49
C ALA A 111 0.25 21.48 -9.19
N ARG A 112 1.56 21.74 -9.28
CA ARG A 112 2.61 20.78 -8.93
C ARG A 112 2.50 20.36 -7.47
N TYR A 113 2.50 21.31 -6.54
CA TYR A 113 2.51 21.04 -5.11
C TYR A 113 1.22 20.37 -4.63
N THR A 114 0.05 20.77 -5.13
CA THR A 114 -1.23 20.12 -4.81
C THR A 114 -1.26 18.66 -5.25
N LYS A 115 -0.70 18.33 -6.42
CA LYS A 115 -0.60 16.93 -6.89
C LYS A 115 0.31 16.10 -5.99
N LEU A 116 1.46 16.64 -5.59
CA LEU A 116 2.36 15.96 -4.64
C LEU A 116 1.69 15.78 -3.27
N PHE A 117 0.98 16.79 -2.78
CA PHE A 117 0.20 16.72 -1.55
C PHE A 117 -0.80 15.56 -1.59
N TRP A 118 -1.54 15.44 -2.69
CA TRP A 118 -2.52 14.38 -2.88
C TRP A 118 -1.88 12.98 -2.92
N VAL A 119 -0.79 12.80 -3.67
CA VAL A 119 -0.11 11.49 -3.78
C VAL A 119 0.52 11.06 -2.46
N HIS A 120 1.14 11.98 -1.73
CA HIS A 120 1.83 11.66 -0.47
C HIS A 120 0.93 11.69 0.77
N GLY A 121 -0.33 12.12 0.63
CA GLY A 121 -1.27 12.22 1.75
C GLY A 121 -0.91 13.33 2.74
N GLY A 122 -0.32 14.43 2.28
CA GLY A 122 0.08 15.54 3.14
C GLY A 122 1.28 16.33 2.63
N ILE A 123 1.87 17.16 3.51
CA ILE A 123 3.04 17.98 3.17
C ILE A 123 4.37 17.24 3.32
N HIS A 124 4.35 15.99 3.76
CA HIS A 124 5.52 15.15 3.94
C HIS A 124 5.55 14.05 2.90
N HIS A 125 6.70 13.84 2.27
CA HIS A 125 6.96 12.74 1.37
C HIS A 125 6.73 11.40 2.09
N ASN A 126 5.90 10.55 1.50
CA ASN A 126 5.42 9.31 2.12
C ASN A 126 6.54 8.34 2.56
N LEU A 127 7.62 8.19 1.77
CA LEU A 127 8.73 7.27 2.11
C LEU A 127 9.82 7.90 3.00
N SER A 128 10.36 9.05 2.59
CA SER A 128 11.44 9.72 3.33
C SER A 128 10.99 10.48 4.57
N THR A 129 9.67 10.59 4.79
CA THR A 129 9.00 11.30 5.88
C THR A 129 9.26 12.82 5.98
N ARG A 130 10.12 13.38 5.12
CA ARG A 130 10.50 14.80 5.06
C ARG A 130 9.44 15.67 4.39
N LYS A 131 9.44 16.97 4.68
CA LYS A 131 8.61 17.95 3.96
C LYS A 131 8.88 17.97 2.45
N LEU A 132 7.81 18.15 1.68
CA LEU A 132 7.85 18.39 0.24
C LEU A 132 8.30 19.83 -0.05
N PRO A 133 9.12 20.06 -1.09
CA PRO A 133 9.57 21.40 -1.43
C PRO A 133 8.41 22.21 -2.04
N PHE A 134 8.24 23.45 -1.57
CA PHE A 134 7.31 24.45 -2.11
C PHE A 134 8.10 25.69 -2.57
N HIS A 135 7.89 26.13 -3.81
CA HIS A 135 8.78 27.09 -4.47
C HIS A 135 8.23 28.51 -4.57
N LEU A 136 6.98 28.76 -4.17
CA LEU A 136 6.49 30.13 -4.09
C LEU A 136 7.11 30.84 -2.89
N SER A 137 7.46 32.11 -3.08
CA SER A 137 7.69 33.01 -1.95
C SER A 137 6.38 33.26 -1.20
N LEU A 138 6.49 33.71 0.04
CA LEU A 138 5.31 34.09 0.83
C LEU A 138 4.47 35.16 0.12
N ASP A 139 5.12 36.17 -0.46
CA ASP A 139 4.41 37.23 -1.21
C ASP A 139 3.73 36.69 -2.46
N GLY A 140 4.37 35.75 -3.17
CA GLY A 140 3.76 35.07 -4.32
C GLY A 140 2.54 34.23 -3.93
N PHE A 141 2.62 33.52 -2.80
CA PHE A 141 1.51 32.73 -2.26
C PHE A 141 0.34 33.62 -1.83
N LEU A 142 0.60 34.73 -1.13
CA LEU A 142 -0.44 35.68 -0.72
C LEU A 142 -1.06 36.42 -1.91
N ALA A 143 -0.26 36.77 -2.93
CA ALA A 143 -0.77 37.36 -4.17
C ALA A 143 -1.70 36.38 -4.91
N ALA A 144 -1.32 35.11 -5.00
CA ALA A 144 -2.18 34.07 -5.58
C ALA A 144 -3.49 33.91 -4.80
N ALA A 145 -3.43 33.88 -3.47
CA ALA A 145 -4.61 33.83 -2.61
C ALA A 145 -5.53 35.05 -2.80
N ALA A 146 -4.97 36.26 -2.83
CA ALA A 146 -5.74 37.48 -3.07
C ALA A 146 -6.45 37.45 -4.43
N ARG A 147 -5.77 36.96 -5.47
CA ARG A 147 -6.34 36.83 -6.80
C ARG A 147 -7.42 35.75 -6.88
N ALA A 148 -7.22 34.60 -6.25
CA ALA A 148 -8.24 33.56 -6.14
C ALA A 148 -9.49 34.06 -5.39
N ARG A 149 -9.33 34.82 -4.29
CA ARG A 149 -10.48 35.43 -3.58
C ARG A 149 -11.27 36.40 -4.47
N GLN A 150 -10.61 37.16 -5.34
CA GLN A 150 -11.29 38.02 -6.32
C GLN A 150 -12.14 37.21 -7.32
N ASP A 151 -11.73 35.96 -7.58
CA ASP A 151 -12.43 34.99 -8.44
C ASP A 151 -13.45 34.13 -7.67
N GLY A 152 -13.65 34.38 -6.38
CA GLY A 152 -14.66 33.71 -5.54
C GLY A 152 -14.15 32.59 -4.63
N ALA A 153 -12.82 32.37 -4.57
CA ALA A 153 -12.24 31.35 -3.71
C ALA A 153 -12.51 31.62 -2.22
N LYS A 154 -12.79 30.56 -1.46
CA LYS A 154 -13.04 30.61 -0.01
C LYS A 154 -11.77 30.28 0.75
N LEU A 155 -10.94 31.30 0.96
CA LEU A 155 -9.64 31.15 1.63
C LEU A 155 -9.65 31.80 3.03
N PRO A 156 -8.92 31.25 4.02
CA PRO A 156 -8.65 31.90 5.32
C PRO A 156 -8.00 33.27 5.14
N ASP A 157 -7.94 34.12 6.18
CA ASP A 157 -7.26 35.42 6.09
C ASP A 157 -5.74 35.32 5.88
N ASP A 158 -5.11 36.45 5.53
CA ASP A 158 -3.68 36.49 5.24
C ASP A 158 -2.80 36.15 6.45
N ALA A 159 -3.29 36.37 7.68
CA ALA A 159 -2.55 36.00 8.89
C ALA A 159 -2.49 34.47 9.03
N ARG A 160 -3.61 33.77 8.79
CA ARG A 160 -3.65 32.31 8.79
C ARG A 160 -2.86 31.72 7.63
N LEU A 161 -2.95 32.31 6.44
CA LEU A 161 -2.15 31.86 5.28
C LEU A 161 -0.64 31.98 5.53
N ARG A 162 -0.17 33.00 6.25
CA ARG A 162 1.24 33.11 6.66
C ARG A 162 1.67 31.96 7.58
N VAL A 163 0.81 31.56 8.51
CA VAL A 163 1.07 30.40 9.39
C VAL A 163 1.15 29.12 8.57
N LEU A 164 0.17 28.88 7.70
CA LEU A 164 0.16 27.68 6.84
C LEU A 164 1.37 27.64 5.91
N PHE A 165 1.78 28.79 5.36
CA PHE A 165 2.99 28.89 4.55
C PHE A 165 4.25 28.53 5.33
N ASP A 166 4.44 29.06 6.54
CA ASP A 166 5.58 28.68 7.40
C ASP A 166 5.54 27.19 7.75
N VAL A 167 4.35 26.66 8.09
CA VAL A 167 4.14 25.24 8.34
C VAL A 167 4.53 24.38 7.14
N MET A 168 4.25 24.81 5.91
CA MET A 168 4.63 24.07 4.69
C MET A 168 6.13 24.17 4.38
N THR A 169 6.76 25.32 4.63
CA THR A 169 8.08 25.65 4.04
C THR A 169 9.25 25.64 5.02
N ASN A 170 9.01 25.80 6.32
CA ASN A 170 10.09 25.87 7.31
C ASN A 170 10.62 24.48 7.62
N GLU A 171 11.84 24.17 7.19
CA GLU A 171 12.44 22.83 7.34
C GLU A 171 12.66 22.40 8.80
N ARG A 172 12.67 23.35 9.74
CA ARG A 172 12.93 23.07 11.17
C ARG A 172 11.68 22.74 11.96
N THR A 173 10.51 23.17 11.50
CA THR A 173 9.23 22.84 12.16
C THR A 173 8.68 21.58 11.52
N PHE A 174 8.07 20.67 12.28
CA PHE A 174 7.41 19.47 11.73
C PHE A 174 8.29 18.74 10.70
N GLU A 175 9.57 18.55 11.01
CA GLU A 175 10.59 18.12 10.05
C GLU A 175 10.25 16.76 9.41
N SER A 176 9.71 15.84 10.23
CA SER A 176 9.34 14.49 9.84
C SER A 176 7.92 14.15 10.30
N VAL A 177 7.12 13.48 9.46
CA VAL A 177 5.81 12.95 9.88
C VAL A 177 5.95 11.93 11.01
N THR A 178 6.97 11.07 10.94
CA THR A 178 7.32 10.08 11.96
C THR A 178 8.82 10.09 12.16
N SER A 179 9.26 10.28 13.41
CA SER A 179 10.66 10.23 13.80
C SER A 179 10.93 8.93 14.55
N LYS A 180 11.83 8.11 14.03
CA LYS A 180 12.35 6.90 14.72
C LYS A 180 13.77 7.11 15.26
N ALA A 181 14.22 8.36 15.36
CA ALA A 181 15.56 8.69 15.83
C ALA A 181 15.79 8.21 17.27
N THR A 182 16.95 7.61 17.53
CA THR A 182 17.36 7.13 18.87
C THR A 182 18.62 7.83 19.37
N ASP A 183 18.96 8.96 18.76
CA ASP A 183 20.12 9.79 19.10
C ASP A 183 19.89 10.49 20.46
N ASP A 184 20.98 10.81 21.18
CA ASP A 184 20.91 11.40 22.52
C ASP A 184 20.06 12.69 22.54
N GLY A 185 18.94 12.68 23.28
CA GLY A 185 18.03 13.82 23.46
C GLY A 185 16.82 13.87 22.52
N ALA A 186 16.72 12.97 21.53
CA ALA A 186 15.53 12.83 20.69
C ALA A 186 14.39 12.16 21.46
N ASP A 187 13.15 12.60 21.23
CA ASP A 187 11.93 11.96 21.72
C ASP A 187 11.04 11.61 20.51
N PRO A 188 10.96 10.33 20.12
CA PRO A 188 10.22 9.87 18.94
C PRO A 188 8.75 10.30 18.91
N VAL A 189 8.10 10.46 20.07
CA VAL A 189 6.70 10.89 20.16
C VAL A 189 6.60 12.39 19.94
N ARG A 190 7.40 13.18 20.67
CA ARG A 190 7.38 14.65 20.59
C ARG A 190 7.88 15.16 19.23
N ASP A 191 8.88 14.49 18.68
CA ASP A 191 9.59 14.94 17.48
C ASP A 191 8.92 14.43 16.18
N SER A 192 7.88 13.62 16.29
CA SER A 192 7.02 13.24 15.15
C SER A 192 5.93 14.29 14.91
N ALA A 193 5.70 14.68 13.66
CA ALA A 193 4.66 15.64 13.31
C ALA A 193 3.25 15.03 13.20
N ASN A 194 3.12 13.70 13.18
CA ASN A 194 1.81 13.04 13.14
C ASN A 194 0.91 13.44 14.30
N ASN A 195 -0.39 13.41 14.06
CA ASN A 195 -1.43 13.88 14.98
C ASN A 195 -1.95 12.75 15.89
N LEU A 196 -1.12 11.75 16.21
CA LEU A 196 -1.48 10.63 17.07
C LEU A 196 -1.30 10.99 18.56
N TYR A 197 -0.47 11.99 18.84
CA TYR A 197 -0.12 12.49 20.16
C TYR A 197 -0.10 14.02 20.16
N VAL A 198 -0.73 14.66 21.14
CA VAL A 198 -0.79 16.14 21.22
C VAL A 198 -0.27 16.61 22.56
N GLY A 199 0.89 17.27 22.55
CA GLY A 199 1.56 17.78 23.76
C GLY A 199 2.12 16.68 24.66
N VAL A 200 2.30 15.47 24.14
CA VAL A 200 2.75 14.28 24.86
C VAL A 200 4.23 13.99 24.55
N THR A 201 4.95 13.49 25.54
CA THR A 201 6.33 12.98 25.40
C THR A 201 6.38 11.46 25.59
N SER A 202 7.46 10.82 25.17
CA SER A 202 7.66 9.38 25.43
C SER A 202 7.64 9.07 26.93
N ALA A 203 8.16 9.97 27.77
CA ALA A 203 8.16 9.82 29.23
C ALA A 203 6.76 9.88 29.85
N ASP A 204 5.88 10.73 29.33
CA ASP A 204 4.49 10.82 29.80
C ASP A 204 3.75 9.48 29.63
N LEU A 205 4.14 8.69 28.62
CA LEU A 205 3.48 7.45 28.23
C LEU A 205 4.00 6.21 28.98
N GLU A 206 5.09 6.29 29.74
CA GLU A 206 5.68 5.12 30.43
C GLU A 206 4.72 4.48 31.44
N ARG A 207 3.83 5.28 32.03
CA ARG A 207 2.86 4.85 33.04
C ARG A 207 1.41 5.04 32.60
N PHE A 208 1.18 5.44 31.36
CA PHE A 208 -0.16 5.64 30.83
C PHE A 208 -0.70 4.31 30.30
N GLU A 209 -1.81 3.86 30.87
CA GLU A 209 -2.53 2.69 30.38
C GLU A 209 -3.51 3.12 29.29
N GLU A 210 -3.14 2.87 28.04
CA GLU A 210 -3.99 3.08 26.88
C GLU A 210 -5.04 1.97 26.80
N ARG A 211 -6.33 2.34 26.85
CA ARG A 211 -7.45 1.41 26.70
C ARG A 211 -7.83 1.21 25.23
N HIS A 212 -7.55 2.19 24.38
CA HIS A 212 -7.82 2.17 22.95
C HIS A 212 -6.52 2.39 22.16
N PRO A 213 -5.50 1.53 22.31
CA PRO A 213 -4.19 1.74 21.71
C PRO A 213 -4.27 1.90 20.18
N LEU A 214 -5.11 1.11 19.52
CA LEU A 214 -5.26 1.07 18.07
C LEU A 214 -6.01 2.29 17.50
N ASN A 215 -7.08 2.73 18.17
CA ASN A 215 -8.07 3.67 17.62
C ASN A 215 -8.34 4.87 18.53
N SER A 216 -7.29 5.53 19.02
CA SER A 216 -7.41 6.78 19.79
C SER A 216 -6.25 7.73 19.54
N ARG A 217 -6.47 9.03 19.74
CA ARG A 217 -5.39 10.04 19.87
C ARG A 217 -5.15 10.29 21.36
N VAL A 218 -3.90 10.38 21.80
CA VAL A 218 -3.58 10.74 23.19
C VAL A 218 -3.25 12.22 23.29
N VAL A 219 -3.94 12.93 24.18
CA VAL A 219 -3.77 14.38 24.38
C VAL A 219 -3.36 14.65 25.82
N LYS A 220 -2.34 15.49 26.00
CA LYS A 220 -2.01 16.07 27.31
C LYS A 220 -2.78 17.36 27.49
N GLN A 221 -3.69 17.37 28.47
CA GLN A 221 -4.47 18.54 28.82
C GLN A 221 -3.62 19.60 29.54
N ALA A 222 -4.17 20.81 29.68
CA ALA A 222 -3.48 21.92 30.32
C ALA A 222 -3.12 21.67 31.80
N ASP A 223 -3.88 20.80 32.49
CA ASP A 223 -3.61 20.36 33.86
C ASP A 223 -2.60 19.20 33.95
N GLY A 224 -2.07 18.75 32.81
CA GLY A 224 -1.11 17.66 32.70
C GLY A 224 -1.74 16.27 32.61
N THR A 225 -3.07 16.12 32.69
CA THR A 225 -3.73 14.82 32.54
C THR A 225 -3.69 14.32 31.09
N LEU A 226 -3.55 13.01 30.93
CA LEU A 226 -3.59 12.35 29.62
C LEU A 226 -4.99 11.79 29.36
N VAL A 227 -5.53 12.07 28.17
CA VAL A 227 -6.86 11.61 27.74
C VAL A 227 -6.78 10.93 26.37
N GLU A 228 -7.49 9.83 26.21
CA GLU A 228 -7.72 9.20 24.91
C GLU A 228 -8.96 9.79 24.22
N GLU A 229 -8.74 10.42 23.07
CA GLU A 229 -9.81 10.77 22.14
C GLU A 229 -10.07 9.58 21.20
N VAL A 230 -10.99 8.71 21.60
CA VAL A 230 -11.34 7.48 20.87
C VAL A 230 -11.97 7.80 19.51
N TYR A 231 -11.59 7.05 18.47
CA TYR A 231 -12.14 7.16 17.12
C TYR A 231 -13.41 6.32 17.00
N ARG A 232 -14.59 6.97 16.99
CA ARG A 232 -15.89 6.29 16.91
C ARG A 232 -17.04 7.23 16.53
N MET A 233 -18.07 6.70 15.87
CA MET A 233 -19.33 7.44 15.64
C MET A 233 -20.21 7.56 16.89
N GLY A 234 -20.07 6.65 17.85
CA GLY A 234 -20.94 6.55 19.02
C GLY A 234 -22.13 5.60 18.81
N ASP A 235 -22.72 5.17 19.93
CA ASP A 235 -23.94 4.35 19.98
C ASP A 235 -24.84 4.85 21.11
N PRO A 236 -25.80 5.74 20.81
CA PRO A 236 -26.74 6.26 21.80
C PRO A 236 -27.56 5.16 22.49
N SER A 237 -27.83 4.04 21.81
CA SER A 237 -28.61 2.93 22.37
C SER A 237 -27.87 2.18 23.48
N SER A 238 -26.53 2.20 23.44
CA SER A 238 -25.64 1.65 24.46
C SER A 238 -25.03 2.72 25.38
N GLY A 239 -25.44 3.99 25.26
CA GLY A 239 -24.90 5.11 26.05
C GLY A 239 -23.45 5.50 25.69
N ILE A 240 -22.96 5.10 24.51
CA ILE A 240 -21.59 5.39 24.06
C ILE A 240 -21.60 6.73 23.29
N PRO A 241 -20.91 7.77 23.77
CA PRO A 241 -20.90 9.06 23.10
C PRO A 241 -20.03 9.02 21.82
N PRO A 242 -20.35 9.85 20.81
CA PRO A 242 -19.47 10.09 19.67
C PRO A 242 -18.06 10.50 20.11
N GLY A 243 -17.04 10.08 19.36
CA GLY A 243 -15.64 10.39 19.63
C GLY A 243 -15.01 11.26 18.53
N ARG A 244 -13.68 11.24 18.43
CA ARG A 244 -12.98 11.87 17.32
C ARG A 244 -13.35 11.17 16.00
N TYR A 245 -13.47 11.94 14.92
CA TYR A 245 -13.92 11.51 13.58
C TYR A 245 -15.34 10.93 13.51
N ALA A 246 -16.21 11.24 14.47
CA ALA A 246 -17.56 10.67 14.49
C ALA A 246 -18.36 10.93 13.20
N THR A 247 -18.18 12.11 12.59
CA THR A 247 -18.86 12.49 11.34
C THR A 247 -18.36 11.68 10.15
N GLU A 248 -17.05 11.56 9.99
CA GLU A 248 -16.41 10.76 8.94
C GLU A 248 -16.81 9.29 9.08
N ILE A 249 -16.68 8.73 10.28
CA ILE A 249 -17.04 7.34 10.58
C ILE A 249 -18.52 7.08 10.34
N ALA A 250 -19.41 8.02 10.65
CA ALA A 250 -20.83 7.89 10.35
C ALA A 250 -21.11 7.79 8.83
N ARG A 251 -20.35 8.51 7.99
CA ARG A 251 -20.43 8.39 6.51
C ARG A 251 -19.93 7.03 6.03
N ILE A 252 -18.79 6.55 6.56
CA ILE A 252 -18.29 5.19 6.29
C ILE A 252 -19.38 4.17 6.61
N VAL A 253 -19.93 4.21 7.83
CA VAL A 253 -20.97 3.28 8.30
C VAL A 253 -22.25 3.36 7.44
N GLY A 254 -22.62 4.54 6.94
CA GLY A 254 -23.73 4.68 5.99
C GLY A 254 -23.55 3.79 4.76
N HIS A 255 -22.39 3.87 4.11
CA HIS A 255 -22.07 3.05 2.95
C HIS A 255 -21.88 1.56 3.29
N LEU A 256 -21.32 1.23 4.46
CA LEU A 256 -21.24 -0.16 4.93
C LEU A 256 -22.63 -0.77 5.15
N ARG A 257 -23.61 0.02 5.63
CA ARG A 257 -25.01 -0.43 5.78
C ARG A 257 -25.66 -0.68 4.42
N ASP A 258 -25.42 0.17 3.43
CA ASP A 258 -25.90 -0.06 2.06
C ASP A 258 -25.31 -1.36 1.48
N ALA A 259 -24.02 -1.63 1.73
CA ALA A 259 -23.35 -2.85 1.30
C ALA A 259 -24.00 -4.13 1.87
N LEU A 260 -24.61 -4.10 3.06
CA LEU A 260 -25.25 -5.28 3.68
C LEU A 260 -26.37 -5.89 2.82
N ALA A 261 -27.05 -5.08 2.00
CA ALA A 261 -28.14 -5.54 1.14
C ALA A 261 -27.63 -6.45 -0.01
N VAL A 262 -26.41 -6.20 -0.47
CA VAL A 262 -25.78 -6.90 -1.60
C VAL A 262 -24.65 -7.82 -1.16
N ALA A 263 -24.20 -7.76 0.09
CA ALA A 263 -23.16 -8.64 0.61
C ALA A 263 -23.58 -10.12 0.65
N PRO A 264 -22.67 -11.07 0.35
CA PRO A 264 -22.82 -12.48 0.70
C PRO A 264 -22.97 -12.68 2.21
N PRO A 265 -23.53 -13.81 2.70
CA PRO A 265 -23.80 -14.00 4.13
C PRO A 265 -22.58 -13.84 5.04
N ALA A 266 -21.41 -14.39 4.66
CA ALA A 266 -20.19 -14.29 5.47
C ALA A 266 -19.66 -12.84 5.54
N THR A 267 -19.59 -12.16 4.39
CA THR A 267 -19.23 -10.75 4.31
C THR A 267 -20.18 -9.88 5.13
N LYS A 268 -21.49 -10.15 5.06
CA LYS A 268 -22.50 -9.42 5.84
C LYS A 268 -22.22 -9.50 7.34
N ILE A 269 -21.89 -10.67 7.87
CA ILE A 269 -21.55 -10.87 9.28
C ILE A 269 -20.31 -10.05 9.67
N ALA A 270 -19.26 -10.08 8.83
CA ALA A 270 -18.06 -9.28 9.08
C ALA A 270 -18.38 -7.77 9.07
N LEU A 271 -19.12 -7.29 8.08
CA LEU A 271 -19.52 -5.88 7.98
C LEU A 271 -20.38 -5.41 9.16
N GLU A 272 -21.31 -6.23 9.66
CA GLU A 272 -22.11 -5.92 10.85
C GLU A 272 -21.22 -5.72 12.09
N LYS A 273 -20.17 -6.52 12.23
CA LYS A 273 -19.19 -6.39 13.33
C LYS A 273 -18.27 -5.19 13.15
N LEU A 274 -17.86 -4.89 11.92
CA LEU A 274 -17.10 -3.67 11.62
C LEU A 274 -17.91 -2.41 11.94
N ILE A 275 -19.18 -2.39 11.57
CA ILE A 275 -20.12 -1.30 11.94
C ILE A 275 -20.22 -1.17 13.45
N ARG A 276 -20.26 -2.29 14.19
CA ARG A 276 -20.27 -2.28 15.65
C ARG A 276 -18.99 -1.66 16.20
N PHE A 277 -17.81 -2.07 15.72
CA PHE A 277 -16.53 -1.48 16.11
C PHE A 277 -16.51 0.04 15.87
N TYR A 278 -16.96 0.49 14.69
CA TYR A 278 -17.02 1.92 14.40
C TYR A 278 -17.98 2.69 15.32
N ALA A 279 -19.05 2.04 15.80
CA ALA A 279 -19.98 2.64 16.76
C ALA A 279 -19.39 2.73 18.16
N THR A 280 -18.73 1.67 18.66
CA THR A 280 -18.28 1.57 20.06
C THR A 280 -16.86 2.09 20.28
N GLY A 281 -15.98 1.86 19.31
CA GLY A 281 -14.52 2.00 19.42
C GLY A 281 -13.87 0.92 20.30
N ASP A 282 -14.57 -0.15 20.66
CA ASP A 282 -14.06 -1.20 21.56
C ASP A 282 -13.19 -2.22 20.81
N PHE A 283 -12.03 -2.55 21.36
CA PHE A 283 -11.12 -3.54 20.78
C PHE A 283 -11.75 -4.94 20.70
N ALA A 284 -12.67 -5.31 21.60
CA ALA A 284 -13.39 -6.58 21.52
C ALA A 284 -14.28 -6.66 20.28
N ASP A 285 -14.86 -5.54 19.84
CA ASP A 285 -15.64 -5.47 18.60
C ASP A 285 -14.73 -5.55 17.36
N TRP A 286 -13.55 -4.92 17.41
CA TRP A 286 -12.51 -5.06 16.37
C TRP A 286 -12.03 -6.52 16.23
N HIS A 287 -11.72 -7.15 17.36
CA HIS A 287 -11.32 -8.55 17.42
C HIS A 287 -12.40 -9.48 16.85
N ALA A 288 -13.66 -9.25 17.24
CA ALA A 288 -14.79 -10.00 16.70
C ALA A 288 -14.95 -9.81 15.18
N TYR A 289 -14.72 -8.60 14.66
CA TYR A 289 -14.65 -8.35 13.21
C TYR A 289 -13.53 -9.16 12.56
N GLY A 290 -12.30 -9.11 13.11
CA GLY A 290 -11.16 -9.85 12.58
C GLY A 290 -11.43 -11.35 12.47
N VAL A 291 -12.02 -11.96 13.50
CA VAL A 291 -12.42 -13.38 13.48
C VAL A 291 -13.45 -13.68 12.38
N ALA A 292 -14.48 -12.84 12.23
CA ALA A 292 -15.50 -13.02 11.21
C ALA A 292 -14.95 -12.79 9.79
N TRP A 293 -14.06 -11.83 9.63
CA TRP A 293 -13.43 -11.50 8.36
C TRP A 293 -12.53 -12.64 7.89
N VAL A 294 -11.66 -13.18 8.75
CA VAL A 294 -10.82 -14.36 8.43
C VAL A 294 -11.67 -15.57 8.08
N ALA A 295 -12.82 -15.76 8.75
CA ALA A 295 -13.73 -16.87 8.46
C ALA A 295 -14.36 -16.80 7.06
N ASP A 296 -14.45 -15.60 6.45
CA ASP A 296 -14.92 -15.45 5.08
C ASP A 296 -13.84 -15.82 4.06
N THR A 297 -13.79 -17.10 3.72
CA THR A 297 -12.82 -17.70 2.81
C THR A 297 -13.38 -17.99 1.42
N ARG A 298 -14.60 -17.52 1.10
CA ARG A 298 -15.29 -17.87 -0.16
C ARG A 298 -15.83 -16.68 -0.94
N SER A 299 -16.03 -15.52 -0.31
CA SER A 299 -16.49 -14.34 -1.04
C SER A 299 -15.46 -13.88 -2.06
N VAL A 300 -15.97 -13.39 -3.21
CA VAL A 300 -15.16 -12.92 -4.34
C VAL A 300 -14.68 -11.50 -4.11
N VAL A 301 -15.53 -10.64 -3.54
CA VAL A 301 -15.17 -9.29 -3.13
C VAL A 301 -14.72 -9.31 -1.68
N ASP A 302 -13.62 -8.61 -1.38
CA ASP A 302 -13.11 -8.45 -0.03
C ASP A 302 -12.84 -6.97 0.27
N ASN A 303 -12.77 -6.62 1.55
CA ASN A 303 -12.36 -5.29 1.99
C ASN A 303 -11.50 -5.32 3.25
N VAL A 304 -10.55 -4.40 3.28
CA VAL A 304 -9.94 -3.87 4.50
C VAL A 304 -10.52 -2.47 4.69
N ASN A 305 -11.01 -2.13 5.88
CA ASN A 305 -11.55 -0.80 6.19
C ASN A 305 -11.49 -0.59 7.70
N GLY A 306 -10.51 0.16 8.20
CA GLY A 306 -10.23 0.18 9.63
C GLY A 306 -8.98 0.97 10.02
N PHE A 307 -8.62 0.89 11.30
CA PHE A 307 -7.33 1.33 11.82
C PHE A 307 -6.43 0.11 11.91
N VAL A 308 -5.49 -0.05 10.98
CA VAL A 308 -4.87 -1.37 10.73
C VAL A 308 -3.38 -1.34 11.03
N GLU A 309 -2.61 -0.62 10.21
CA GLU A 309 -1.15 -0.63 10.32
C GLU A 309 -0.63 0.45 11.26
N VAL A 310 0.41 0.12 12.02
CA VAL A 310 0.92 0.97 13.10
C VAL A 310 2.22 1.71 12.72
N TYR A 311 2.59 1.75 11.44
CA TYR A 311 3.86 2.32 10.97
C TYR A 311 3.95 3.84 11.12
N LEU A 312 2.82 4.54 11.06
CA LEU A 312 2.75 5.99 11.27
C LEU A 312 3.16 6.37 12.71
N ASP A 313 2.94 5.46 13.66
CA ASP A 313 3.29 5.64 15.06
C ASP A 313 4.74 5.22 15.35
N ALA A 314 5.54 6.12 15.90
CA ALA A 314 6.90 5.81 16.32
C ALA A 314 6.95 4.70 17.42
N ARG A 315 5.88 4.52 18.19
CA ARG A 315 5.72 3.46 19.21
C ARG A 315 5.12 2.18 18.65
N GLY A 316 4.60 2.18 17.42
CA GLY A 316 3.95 1.04 16.80
C GLY A 316 2.68 0.57 17.54
N ARG A 317 1.84 1.50 18.03
CA ARG A 317 0.59 1.18 18.73
C ARG A 317 -0.67 1.69 18.04
N LYS A 318 -0.61 2.89 17.45
CA LYS A 318 -1.75 3.59 16.88
C LYS A 318 -1.94 3.17 15.42
N GLY A 319 -3.12 2.67 15.08
CA GLY A 319 -3.46 2.26 13.72
C GLY A 319 -3.74 3.46 12.83
N ALA A 320 -3.05 3.54 11.70
CA ALA A 320 -3.41 4.41 10.60
C ALA A 320 -4.73 3.92 9.97
N TRP A 321 -5.61 4.85 9.65
CA TRP A 321 -6.84 4.52 8.94
C TRP A 321 -6.51 4.19 7.49
N GLU A 322 -7.02 3.06 7.03
CA GLU A 322 -6.86 2.63 5.65
C GLU A 322 -8.08 1.88 5.14
N ALA A 323 -8.21 1.85 3.81
CA ALA A 323 -9.18 1.00 3.15
C ALA A 323 -8.68 0.50 1.81
N VAL A 324 -8.95 -0.78 1.56
CA VAL A 324 -8.68 -1.50 0.29
C VAL A 324 -9.94 -2.23 -0.11
N VAL A 325 -10.43 -1.98 -1.32
CA VAL A 325 -11.53 -2.73 -1.93
C VAL A 325 -10.96 -3.53 -3.09
N SER A 326 -11.18 -4.84 -3.05
CA SER A 326 -10.61 -5.74 -4.05
C SER A 326 -11.54 -6.89 -4.39
N PHE A 327 -11.23 -7.58 -5.49
CA PHE A 327 -11.84 -8.86 -5.83
C PHE A 327 -10.79 -9.89 -6.21
N VAL A 328 -11.13 -11.16 -6.03
CA VAL A 328 -10.22 -12.27 -6.36
C VAL A 328 -9.92 -12.32 -7.85
N ASP A 329 -8.63 -12.30 -8.19
CA ASP A 329 -8.16 -12.71 -9.52
C ASP A 329 -8.12 -14.24 -9.57
N VAL A 330 -9.17 -14.82 -10.13
CA VAL A 330 -9.34 -16.27 -10.23
C VAL A 330 -8.22 -16.92 -11.05
N ALA A 331 -7.72 -16.24 -12.08
CA ALA A 331 -6.69 -16.80 -12.96
C ALA A 331 -5.35 -16.93 -12.24
N ARG A 332 -5.00 -15.94 -11.39
CA ARG A 332 -3.72 -15.93 -10.65
C ARG A 332 -3.77 -16.65 -9.31
N THR A 333 -4.96 -16.74 -8.70
CA THR A 333 -5.14 -17.38 -7.39
C THR A 333 -4.74 -18.86 -7.38
N ALA A 334 -4.93 -19.59 -8.48
CA ALA A 334 -4.62 -21.01 -8.55
C ALA A 334 -3.14 -21.35 -8.23
N ALA A 335 -2.19 -20.47 -8.56
CA ALA A 335 -0.78 -20.68 -8.23
C ALA A 335 -0.51 -20.51 -6.73
N ILE A 336 -1.13 -19.50 -6.13
CA ILE A 336 -0.99 -19.14 -4.72
C ILE A 336 -1.63 -20.20 -3.81
N GLU A 337 -2.77 -20.75 -4.21
CA GLU A 337 -3.43 -21.85 -3.47
C GLU A 337 -2.57 -23.12 -3.45
N ARG A 338 -1.84 -23.44 -4.53
CA ARG A 338 -0.90 -24.57 -4.54
C ARG A 338 0.23 -24.39 -3.53
N LEU A 339 0.72 -23.15 -3.32
CA LEU A 339 1.70 -22.85 -2.27
C LEU A 339 1.11 -23.03 -0.88
N ALA A 340 -0.07 -22.46 -0.62
CA ALA A 340 -0.73 -22.55 0.69
C ALA A 340 -0.98 -24.00 1.11
N GLN A 341 -1.36 -24.88 0.17
CA GLN A 341 -1.53 -26.31 0.42
C GLN A 341 -0.23 -27.03 0.86
N GLN A 342 0.93 -26.47 0.55
CA GLN A 342 2.24 -27.01 0.91
C GLN A 342 2.87 -26.31 2.12
N ALA A 343 2.16 -25.38 2.79
CA ALA A 343 2.73 -24.57 3.86
C ALA A 343 3.41 -25.40 4.98
N GLN A 344 2.82 -26.53 5.38
CA GLN A 344 3.42 -27.43 6.36
C GLN A 344 4.71 -28.11 5.85
N TRP A 345 4.77 -28.43 4.55
CA TRP A 345 5.96 -29.04 3.96
C TRP A 345 7.17 -28.09 4.06
N PHE A 346 6.93 -26.81 3.80
CA PHE A 346 7.93 -25.74 3.93
C PHE A 346 8.33 -25.55 5.39
N GLU A 347 7.37 -25.39 6.31
CA GLU A 347 7.61 -25.21 7.75
C GLU A 347 8.52 -26.31 8.33
N ASN A 348 8.23 -27.57 8.01
CA ASN A 348 9.00 -28.72 8.51
C ASN A 348 10.46 -28.70 8.05
N ARG A 349 10.78 -28.00 6.96
CA ARG A 349 12.10 -27.99 6.30
C ARG A 349 12.78 -26.62 6.38
N MET A 350 12.27 -25.71 7.20
CA MET A 350 12.91 -24.44 7.46
C MET A 350 14.30 -24.63 8.09
N PRO A 351 15.26 -23.73 7.82
CA PRO A 351 16.65 -23.88 8.25
C PRO A 351 16.90 -23.45 9.71
N TRP A 352 15.85 -23.29 10.52
CA TRP A 352 15.94 -22.95 11.94
C TRP A 352 15.61 -24.14 12.85
N ASP A 353 15.91 -23.99 14.14
CA ASP A 353 15.74 -25.04 15.14
C ASP A 353 14.30 -25.57 15.26
N GLU A 354 14.17 -26.87 15.53
CA GLU A 354 12.87 -27.56 15.67
C GLU A 354 11.96 -26.90 16.73
N GLU A 355 12.54 -26.31 17.78
CA GLU A 355 11.77 -25.62 18.81
C GLU A 355 10.98 -24.41 18.27
N PHE A 356 11.40 -23.83 17.13
CA PHE A 356 10.75 -22.68 16.50
C PHE A 356 9.80 -23.09 15.36
N LYS A 357 9.67 -24.37 15.03
CA LYS A 357 8.73 -24.84 13.99
C LYS A 357 7.31 -25.00 14.52
N LYS A 358 6.32 -24.56 13.73
CA LYS A 358 4.90 -24.81 13.98
C LYS A 358 4.57 -26.28 13.72
N PRO A 359 3.98 -27.00 14.69
CA PRO A 359 3.59 -28.39 14.49
C PRO A 359 2.43 -28.54 13.51
N ASN A 360 1.58 -27.50 13.39
CA ASN A 360 0.48 -27.43 12.44
C ASN A 360 0.36 -25.98 11.93
N VAL A 361 0.67 -25.77 10.67
CA VAL A 361 0.35 -24.55 9.93
C VAL A 361 -1.10 -24.67 9.48
N ARG A 362 -1.97 -23.78 9.95
CA ARG A 362 -3.41 -23.80 9.66
C ARG A 362 -3.88 -22.41 9.25
N GLY A 363 -4.96 -22.38 8.48
CA GLY A 363 -5.75 -21.16 8.26
C GLY A 363 -5.12 -20.10 7.37
N ILE A 364 -4.25 -20.46 6.42
CA ILE A 364 -3.74 -19.48 5.45
C ILE A 364 -4.67 -19.48 4.24
N THR A 365 -5.45 -18.41 4.08
CA THR A 365 -6.18 -18.15 2.85
C THR A 365 -5.33 -17.24 1.99
N ALA A 366 -4.80 -17.79 0.89
CA ALA A 366 -3.85 -17.10 0.04
C ALA A 366 -4.46 -16.82 -1.34
N ARG A 367 -4.50 -15.56 -1.77
CA ARG A 367 -5.19 -15.16 -3.01
C ARG A 367 -4.45 -14.09 -3.79
N ALA A 368 -4.57 -14.14 -5.11
CA ALA A 368 -4.27 -12.99 -5.95
C ALA A 368 -5.53 -12.13 -5.99
N ILE A 369 -5.38 -10.82 -5.80
CA ILE A 369 -6.49 -9.88 -5.83
C ILE A 369 -6.22 -8.77 -6.83
N SER A 370 -7.30 -8.24 -7.40
CA SER A 370 -7.31 -7.01 -8.17
C SER A 370 -7.93 -5.91 -7.31
N VAL A 371 -7.14 -4.87 -7.06
CA VAL A 371 -7.57 -3.68 -6.33
C VAL A 371 -8.47 -2.81 -7.20
N VAL A 372 -9.55 -2.31 -6.62
CA VAL A 372 -10.52 -1.39 -7.25
C VAL A 372 -10.43 0.00 -6.66
N THR A 373 -10.25 0.13 -5.35
CA THR A 373 -10.16 1.43 -4.68
C THR A 373 -9.31 1.30 -3.42
N GLU A 374 -8.37 2.23 -3.25
CA GLU A 374 -7.60 2.38 -2.03
C GLU A 374 -7.58 3.83 -1.58
N THR A 375 -7.62 4.03 -0.27
CA THR A 375 -7.56 5.33 0.40
C THR A 375 -6.90 5.16 1.77
N GLY A 376 -6.41 6.26 2.35
CA GLY A 376 -5.75 6.21 3.64
C GLY A 376 -4.31 5.73 3.49
N ASP A 377 -3.83 4.89 4.40
CA ASP A 377 -2.44 4.42 4.33
C ASP A 377 -2.17 3.47 3.15
N SER A 378 -3.20 2.82 2.58
CA SER A 378 -3.05 1.93 1.42
C SER A 378 -3.14 2.62 0.06
N GLY A 379 -3.38 3.94 -0.02
CA GLY A 379 -3.51 4.63 -1.31
C GLY A 379 -3.57 6.15 -1.21
N PRO A 380 -2.98 6.91 -2.17
CA PRO A 380 -2.66 6.48 -3.54
C PRO A 380 -1.35 5.73 -3.73
N ILE A 381 -0.46 5.74 -2.73
CA ILE A 381 0.74 4.89 -2.73
C ILE A 381 0.35 3.59 -2.06
N THR A 382 0.49 2.49 -2.79
CA THR A 382 -0.13 1.20 -2.47
C THR A 382 0.91 0.15 -2.09
N PRO A 383 0.60 -0.74 -1.13
CA PRO A 383 1.39 -1.94 -0.89
C PRO A 383 1.29 -2.91 -2.08
N ILE A 384 2.13 -3.93 -2.11
CA ILE A 384 2.09 -4.99 -3.14
C ILE A 384 1.51 -6.31 -2.63
N GLY A 385 1.42 -6.45 -1.31
CA GLY A 385 0.88 -7.58 -0.58
C GLY A 385 0.32 -7.13 0.76
N ILE A 386 -0.63 -7.91 1.31
CA ILE A 386 -1.26 -7.65 2.60
C ILE A 386 -1.42 -8.99 3.34
N ASN A 387 -1.04 -9.05 4.62
CA ASN A 387 -1.27 -10.20 5.48
C ASN A 387 -1.93 -9.81 6.80
N LEU A 388 -3.24 -10.07 6.90
CA LEU A 388 -4.07 -9.63 8.00
C LEU A 388 -4.90 -10.78 8.61
N PRO A 389 -5.42 -10.62 9.83
CA PRO A 389 -5.28 -9.46 10.72
C PRO A 389 -3.94 -9.43 11.46
N ASN A 390 -3.63 -8.32 12.13
CA ASN A 390 -2.39 -8.12 12.88
C ASN A 390 -2.39 -8.86 14.24
N GLU A 391 -3.57 -9.17 14.79
CA GLU A 391 -3.75 -9.85 16.08
C GLU A 391 -3.27 -11.31 16.04
N GLU A 392 -2.15 -11.58 16.72
CA GLU A 392 -1.48 -12.88 16.73
C GLU A 392 -2.38 -14.02 17.23
N ASP A 393 -3.26 -13.77 18.21
CA ASP A 393 -4.16 -14.81 18.71
C ASP A 393 -5.21 -15.21 17.67
N ILE A 394 -5.73 -14.26 16.87
CA ILE A 394 -6.60 -14.55 15.74
C ILE A 394 -5.83 -15.37 14.70
N ARG A 395 -4.60 -14.97 14.37
CA ARG A 395 -3.74 -15.69 13.42
C ARG A 395 -3.48 -17.13 13.85
N GLN A 396 -3.27 -17.36 15.15
CA GLN A 396 -3.02 -18.68 15.71
C GLN A 396 -4.28 -19.57 15.78
N GLN A 397 -5.43 -19.00 16.13
CA GLN A 397 -6.65 -19.76 16.41
C GLN A 397 -7.57 -19.90 15.19
N HIS A 398 -7.63 -18.87 14.35
CA HIS A 398 -8.58 -18.74 13.24
C HIS A 398 -7.89 -18.67 11.87
N GLY A 399 -6.66 -18.18 11.82
CA GLY A 399 -5.88 -18.06 10.59
C GLY A 399 -5.68 -16.61 10.13
N SER A 400 -5.21 -16.45 8.90
CA SER A 400 -4.92 -15.15 8.28
C SER A 400 -5.28 -15.17 6.79
N LYS A 401 -5.52 -13.99 6.23
CA LYS A 401 -5.65 -13.77 4.79
C LYS A 401 -4.38 -13.09 4.30
N SER A 402 -3.75 -13.73 3.34
CA SER A 402 -2.52 -13.29 2.69
C SER A 402 -2.83 -13.05 1.22
N VAL A 403 -2.70 -11.80 0.76
CA VAL A 403 -3.13 -11.41 -0.58
C VAL A 403 -2.03 -10.71 -1.34
N ASN A 404 -1.90 -11.03 -2.62
CA ASN A 404 -1.03 -10.35 -3.57
C ASN A 404 -1.87 -9.39 -4.43
N LEU A 405 -1.49 -8.13 -4.49
CA LEU A 405 -2.20 -7.09 -5.24
C LEU A 405 -1.71 -7.10 -6.69
N SER A 406 -2.21 -8.06 -7.47
CA SER A 406 -1.63 -8.41 -8.78
C SER A 406 -1.64 -7.27 -9.78
N ASN A 407 -2.73 -6.51 -9.86
CA ASN A 407 -2.83 -5.38 -10.78
C ASN A 407 -1.96 -4.18 -10.38
N VAL A 408 -1.67 -4.02 -9.08
CA VAL A 408 -0.71 -3.05 -8.56
C VAL A 408 0.71 -3.43 -8.96
N VAL A 409 1.10 -4.70 -8.73
CA VAL A 409 2.42 -5.23 -9.08
C VAL A 409 2.69 -5.07 -10.58
N GLU A 410 1.72 -5.42 -11.42
CA GLU A 410 1.80 -5.20 -12.87
C GLU A 410 2.03 -3.74 -13.24
N ALA A 411 1.30 -2.82 -12.60
CA ALA A 411 1.40 -1.42 -12.91
C ALA A 411 2.78 -0.85 -12.51
N TYR A 412 3.33 -1.26 -11.36
CA TYR A 412 4.71 -0.93 -10.97
C TYR A 412 5.75 -1.46 -11.97
N ALA A 413 5.59 -2.72 -12.42
CA ALA A 413 6.49 -3.35 -13.38
C ALA A 413 6.49 -2.59 -14.72
N ALA A 414 5.30 -2.16 -15.18
CA ALA A 414 5.13 -1.37 -16.40
C ALA A 414 5.79 0.01 -16.35
N ILE A 415 5.94 0.63 -15.16
CA ILE A 415 6.50 1.98 -14.99
C ILE A 415 8.02 1.96 -14.88
N SER A 416 8.60 0.99 -14.16
CA SER A 416 9.99 1.07 -13.69
C SER A 416 10.88 -0.13 -14.03
N GLY A 417 10.30 -1.24 -14.50
CA GLY A 417 11.01 -2.51 -14.67
C GLY A 417 12.16 -2.43 -15.67
N ALA A 418 11.87 -2.05 -16.91
CA ALA A 418 12.84 -2.12 -18.02
C ALA A 418 14.04 -1.18 -17.84
N THR A 419 13.81 0.06 -17.43
CA THR A 419 14.86 1.09 -17.33
C THR A 419 15.84 0.82 -16.20
N SER A 420 15.38 0.24 -15.08
CA SER A 420 16.26 -0.09 -13.95
C SER A 420 17.19 -1.26 -14.24
N VAL A 421 16.72 -2.26 -15.02
CA VAL A 421 17.51 -3.41 -15.45
C VAL A 421 18.64 -2.97 -16.37
N GLU A 422 18.37 -2.05 -17.28
CA GLU A 422 19.38 -1.61 -18.25
C GLU A 422 20.57 -0.86 -17.62
N GLU A 423 20.35 -0.06 -16.59
CA GLU A 423 21.43 0.69 -15.93
C GLU A 423 22.13 -0.08 -14.82
N PHE A 424 21.39 -0.90 -14.07
CA PHE A 424 21.91 -1.57 -12.86
C PHE A 424 22.14 -3.07 -13.02
N GLY A 425 21.73 -3.68 -14.12
CA GLY A 425 22.12 -5.05 -14.46
C GLY A 425 23.63 -5.14 -14.72
N PHE A 426 24.27 -6.17 -14.19
CA PHE A 426 25.73 -6.34 -14.25
C PHE A 426 26.24 -6.54 -15.68
N ASP A 427 25.60 -7.44 -16.43
CA ASP A 427 25.97 -7.79 -17.80
C ASP A 427 24.73 -8.07 -18.68
N ASP A 428 24.96 -8.30 -19.98
CA ASP A 428 23.89 -8.57 -20.93
C ASP A 428 23.14 -9.88 -20.65
N ALA A 429 23.78 -10.83 -19.95
CA ALA A 429 23.16 -12.10 -19.59
C ALA A 429 22.14 -11.90 -18.46
N GLU A 430 22.47 -11.12 -17.42
CA GLU A 430 21.52 -10.71 -16.38
C GLU A 430 20.35 -9.93 -16.99
N LYS A 431 20.64 -8.95 -17.86
CA LYS A 431 19.58 -8.16 -18.52
C LYS A 431 18.64 -9.03 -19.35
N ALA A 432 19.18 -9.98 -20.10
CA ALA A 432 18.39 -10.92 -20.90
C ALA A 432 17.57 -11.87 -20.00
N ARG A 433 18.13 -12.34 -18.88
CA ARG A 433 17.40 -13.14 -17.88
C ARG A 433 16.24 -12.35 -17.28
N ALA A 434 16.48 -11.12 -16.84
CA ALA A 434 15.44 -10.27 -16.26
C ALA A 434 14.28 -10.02 -17.24
N ARG A 435 14.56 -9.87 -18.54
CA ARG A 435 13.52 -9.80 -19.59
C ARG A 435 12.78 -11.10 -19.80
N ARG A 436 13.48 -12.24 -19.76
CA ARG A 436 12.89 -13.56 -19.96
C ARG A 436 11.96 -13.95 -18.81
N TRP A 437 12.35 -13.62 -17.58
CA TRP A 437 11.65 -14.00 -16.36
C TRP A 437 10.96 -12.80 -15.69
N GLN A 438 10.34 -11.94 -16.49
CA GLN A 438 9.47 -10.88 -15.96
C GLN A 438 8.35 -11.51 -15.11
N GLY A 439 8.08 -10.92 -13.94
CA GLY A 439 7.06 -11.43 -13.01
C GLY A 439 7.52 -12.57 -12.10
N ILE A 440 8.79 -12.99 -12.12
CA ILE A 440 9.29 -13.98 -11.15
C ILE A 440 9.20 -13.49 -9.70
N ASP A 441 9.21 -12.16 -9.52
CA ASP A 441 9.00 -11.49 -8.25
C ASP A 441 7.64 -11.85 -7.62
N ASP A 442 6.60 -12.10 -8.42
CA ASP A 442 5.29 -12.53 -7.92
C ASP A 442 5.42 -13.83 -7.12
N VAL A 443 6.29 -14.75 -7.54
CA VAL A 443 6.53 -16.00 -6.81
C VAL A 443 7.26 -15.74 -5.50
N HIS A 444 8.22 -14.81 -5.48
CA HIS A 444 8.89 -14.38 -4.26
C HIS A 444 7.92 -13.71 -3.29
N THR A 445 7.11 -12.77 -3.75
CA THR A 445 6.04 -12.13 -2.97
C THR A 445 5.06 -13.16 -2.43
N ASN A 446 4.62 -14.12 -3.25
CA ASN A 446 3.73 -15.18 -2.78
C ASN A 446 4.37 -16.06 -1.70
N LEU A 447 5.67 -16.37 -1.81
CA LEU A 447 6.38 -17.08 -0.75
C LEU A 447 6.53 -16.22 0.52
N HIS A 448 6.86 -14.94 0.39
CA HIS A 448 6.97 -13.98 1.49
C HIS A 448 5.66 -13.93 2.28
N GLU A 449 4.54 -13.74 1.58
CA GLU A 449 3.23 -13.51 2.18
C GLU A 449 2.62 -14.79 2.77
N VAL A 450 2.65 -15.88 1.99
CA VAL A 450 1.93 -17.13 2.30
C VAL A 450 2.74 -18.06 3.19
N VAL A 451 4.06 -18.12 2.99
CA VAL A 451 4.95 -19.03 3.71
C VAL A 451 5.78 -18.25 4.72
N GLY A 452 6.29 -17.07 4.36
CA GLY A 452 7.12 -16.21 5.21
C GLY A 452 6.37 -15.81 6.46
N HIS A 453 5.43 -14.88 6.37
CA HIS A 453 4.70 -14.40 7.55
C HIS A 453 3.92 -15.49 8.31
N ALA A 454 3.49 -16.56 7.65
CA ALA A 454 2.76 -17.64 8.30
C ALA A 454 3.64 -18.67 9.04
N SER A 455 4.95 -18.68 8.81
CA SER A 455 5.91 -19.64 9.38
C SER A 455 6.48 -19.25 10.74
N GLY A 456 6.96 -20.25 11.48
CA GLY A 456 7.72 -20.05 12.73
C GLY A 456 6.88 -19.67 13.95
N LYS A 457 7.27 -20.14 15.13
CA LYS A 457 6.65 -19.77 16.42
C LYS A 457 7.70 -19.23 17.38
N VAL A 458 7.25 -18.45 18.36
CA VAL A 458 8.10 -17.90 19.42
C VAL A 458 8.06 -18.78 20.67
N ARG A 459 9.04 -18.61 21.56
CA ARG A 459 9.06 -19.30 22.85
C ARG A 459 7.90 -18.82 23.73
N LYS A 460 7.44 -19.67 24.65
CA LYS A 460 6.26 -19.38 25.49
C LYS A 460 6.47 -18.16 26.40
N GLU A 461 7.71 -17.85 26.74
CA GLU A 461 8.07 -16.71 27.58
C GLU A 461 8.04 -15.38 26.81
N VAL A 462 8.05 -15.43 25.48
CA VAL A 462 7.94 -14.27 24.58
C VAL A 462 6.46 -14.05 24.27
N ILE A 463 5.80 -13.27 25.12
CA ILE A 463 4.36 -13.00 25.00
C ILE A 463 4.06 -12.15 23.76
N ASP A 464 4.87 -11.12 23.52
CA ASP A 464 4.72 -10.21 22.39
C ASP A 464 6.11 -9.80 21.85
N PRO A 465 6.54 -10.40 20.73
CA PRO A 465 7.84 -10.09 20.12
C PRO A 465 7.93 -8.64 19.65
N ALA A 466 6.82 -8.03 19.21
CA ALA A 466 6.81 -6.65 18.74
C ALA A 466 7.09 -5.69 19.88
N ARG A 467 6.48 -5.92 21.03
CA ARG A 467 6.76 -5.14 22.24
C ARG A 467 8.21 -5.28 22.72
N ILE A 468 8.80 -6.47 22.64
CA ILE A 468 10.17 -6.73 23.12
C ILE A 468 11.22 -6.17 22.15
N LEU A 469 11.02 -6.35 20.85
CA LEU A 469 11.94 -5.88 19.81
C LEU A 469 11.75 -4.38 19.49
N GLY A 470 10.63 -3.79 19.92
CA GLY A 470 10.35 -2.36 19.80
C GLY A 470 10.44 -1.87 18.35
N THR A 471 11.13 -0.76 18.14
CA THR A 471 11.27 -0.10 16.83
C THR A 471 11.98 -0.96 15.76
N TYR A 472 12.60 -2.08 16.12
CA TYR A 472 13.27 -2.99 15.18
C TYR A 472 12.38 -4.16 14.72
N TYR A 473 11.21 -4.37 15.35
CA TYR A 473 10.37 -5.53 15.07
C TYR A 473 9.97 -5.62 13.60
N SER A 474 9.38 -4.54 13.05
CA SER A 474 8.85 -4.54 11.69
C SER A 474 9.94 -4.86 10.67
N THR A 475 11.08 -4.15 10.72
CA THR A 475 12.24 -4.47 9.86
C THR A 475 12.67 -5.94 9.96
N LEU A 476 12.70 -6.54 11.17
CA LEU A 476 13.13 -7.94 11.37
C LEU A 476 12.09 -8.94 10.86
N GLU A 477 10.81 -8.67 11.05
CA GLU A 477 9.73 -9.54 10.55
C GLU A 477 9.69 -9.56 9.02
N GLU A 478 9.86 -8.40 8.39
CA GLU A 478 10.01 -8.27 6.95
C GLU A 478 11.24 -9.00 6.41
N ALA A 479 12.39 -8.83 7.07
CA ALA A 479 13.61 -9.52 6.66
C ALA A 479 13.43 -11.04 6.74
N ARG A 480 12.73 -11.53 7.77
CA ARG A 480 12.42 -12.96 7.93
C ARG A 480 11.56 -13.47 6.78
N ALA A 481 10.49 -12.77 6.43
CA ALA A 481 9.58 -13.18 5.35
C ALA A 481 10.26 -13.12 3.97
N ASP A 482 11.04 -12.06 3.69
CA ASP A 482 11.82 -11.96 2.45
C ASP A 482 12.84 -13.08 2.32
N LEU A 483 13.53 -13.42 3.41
CA LEU A 483 14.50 -14.53 3.46
C LEU A 483 13.83 -15.90 3.27
N VAL A 484 12.60 -16.11 3.74
CA VAL A 484 11.84 -17.32 3.43
C VAL A 484 11.61 -17.43 1.93
N GLY A 485 11.16 -16.35 1.29
CA GLY A 485 10.97 -16.32 -0.16
C GLY A 485 12.26 -16.59 -0.92
N LEU A 486 13.35 -15.90 -0.55
CA LEU A 486 14.65 -16.08 -1.19
C LEU A 486 15.21 -17.49 -0.97
N TYR A 487 15.03 -18.09 0.21
CA TYR A 487 15.51 -19.44 0.48
C TYR A 487 14.79 -20.52 -0.34
N TRP A 488 13.47 -20.36 -0.56
CA TRP A 488 12.65 -21.35 -1.24
C TRP A 488 12.55 -21.18 -2.75
N ILE A 489 12.74 -19.99 -3.31
CA ILE A 489 12.53 -19.77 -4.75
C ILE A 489 13.46 -20.63 -5.64
N ALA A 490 14.64 -20.99 -5.13
CA ALA A 490 15.60 -21.87 -5.80
C ALA A 490 15.43 -23.37 -5.45
N ASP A 491 14.41 -23.74 -4.66
CA ASP A 491 14.20 -25.15 -4.29
C ASP A 491 13.47 -25.93 -5.41
N PRO A 492 13.88 -27.17 -5.73
CA PRO A 492 13.23 -28.01 -6.74
C PRO A 492 11.72 -28.21 -6.51
N LYS A 493 11.24 -28.10 -5.26
CA LYS A 493 9.81 -28.16 -4.96
C LYS A 493 8.99 -27.11 -5.72
N LEU A 494 9.56 -25.93 -5.98
CA LEU A 494 8.85 -24.87 -6.69
C LEU A 494 8.70 -25.18 -8.18
N VAL A 495 9.63 -25.95 -8.74
CA VAL A 495 9.51 -26.52 -10.10
C VAL A 495 8.46 -27.62 -10.13
N GLU A 496 8.46 -28.51 -9.13
CA GLU A 496 7.45 -29.57 -8.98
C GLU A 496 6.02 -29.00 -8.90
N LEU A 497 5.84 -27.87 -8.22
CA LEU A 497 4.56 -27.17 -8.10
C LEU A 497 4.19 -26.32 -9.33
N GLY A 498 5.07 -26.25 -10.34
CA GLY A 498 4.89 -25.47 -11.56
C GLY A 498 4.87 -23.96 -11.32
N LEU A 499 5.60 -23.49 -10.31
CA LEU A 499 5.65 -22.07 -9.91
C LEU A 499 6.94 -21.38 -10.37
N VAL A 500 8.04 -22.13 -10.40
CA VAL A 500 9.33 -21.67 -10.93
C VAL A 500 9.68 -22.54 -12.12
N ALA A 501 10.02 -21.91 -13.25
CA ALA A 501 10.26 -22.66 -14.48
C ALA A 501 11.64 -23.36 -14.50
N SER A 502 12.65 -22.76 -13.86
CA SER A 502 14.02 -23.28 -13.85
C SER A 502 14.90 -22.55 -12.82
N GLU A 503 16.12 -23.04 -12.61
CA GLU A 503 17.15 -22.34 -11.84
C GLU A 503 17.52 -20.96 -12.44
N ASP A 504 17.43 -20.81 -13.77
CA ASP A 504 17.63 -19.51 -14.47
C ASP A 504 16.61 -18.45 -14.02
N ALA A 505 15.38 -18.87 -13.69
CA ALA A 505 14.35 -17.98 -13.13
C ALA A 505 14.65 -17.61 -11.68
N ALA A 506 15.08 -18.57 -10.85
CA ALA A 506 15.49 -18.27 -9.47
C ALA A 506 16.68 -17.31 -9.41
N LEU A 507 17.66 -17.47 -10.31
CA LEU A 507 18.77 -16.54 -10.46
C LEU A 507 18.28 -15.13 -10.82
N ALA A 508 17.34 -15.00 -11.74
CA ALA A 508 16.77 -13.71 -12.10
C ALA A 508 16.13 -13.00 -10.90
N GLN A 509 15.48 -13.73 -9.98
CA GLN A 509 14.97 -13.13 -8.74
C GLN A 509 16.09 -12.68 -7.81
N TYR A 510 17.15 -13.48 -7.62
CA TYR A 510 18.28 -13.08 -6.77
C TYR A 510 18.99 -11.83 -7.32
N GLU A 511 19.18 -11.78 -8.65
CA GLU A 511 19.71 -10.61 -9.36
C GLU A 511 18.78 -9.39 -9.16
N GLN A 512 17.46 -9.57 -9.30
CA GLN A 512 16.49 -8.50 -9.04
C GLN A 512 16.53 -8.00 -7.58
N PHE A 513 16.51 -8.88 -6.59
CA PHE A 513 16.51 -8.53 -5.17
C PHE A 513 17.79 -7.78 -4.78
N THR A 514 18.95 -8.26 -5.24
CA THR A 514 20.24 -7.60 -4.97
C THR A 514 20.36 -6.26 -5.66
N ARG A 515 19.96 -6.17 -6.94
CA ARG A 515 19.95 -4.92 -7.70
C ARG A 515 19.00 -3.88 -7.09
N ASN A 516 17.89 -4.31 -6.49
CA ASN A 516 16.95 -3.43 -5.81
C ASN A 516 17.62 -2.60 -4.70
N VAL A 517 18.59 -3.17 -3.98
CA VAL A 517 19.30 -2.45 -2.89
C VAL A 517 20.11 -1.25 -3.40
N LEU A 518 20.58 -1.28 -4.65
CA LEU A 518 21.12 -0.08 -5.30
C LEU A 518 19.98 0.86 -5.70
N VAL A 519 19.01 0.36 -6.46
CA VAL A 519 17.95 1.17 -7.07
C VAL A 519 17.06 1.86 -6.02
N GLN A 520 16.87 1.28 -4.84
CA GLN A 520 16.06 1.86 -3.76
C GLN A 520 16.66 3.15 -3.18
N LEU A 521 17.99 3.37 -3.31
CA LEU A 521 18.63 4.55 -2.72
C LEU A 521 18.09 5.87 -3.29
N ARG A 522 17.43 5.87 -4.47
CA ARG A 522 16.70 7.06 -4.97
C ARG A 522 15.61 7.58 -4.04
N ARG A 523 15.14 6.76 -3.10
CA ARG A 523 14.11 7.10 -2.13
C ARG A 523 14.70 7.70 -0.85
N VAL A 524 16.03 7.78 -0.75
CA VAL A 524 16.74 8.27 0.43
C VAL A 524 17.24 9.70 0.16
N PRO A 525 16.99 10.67 1.04
CA PRO A 525 17.59 12.01 0.92
C PRO A 525 19.12 11.97 0.96
N ARG A 526 19.80 12.86 0.24
CA ARG A 526 21.26 12.97 0.28
C ARG A 526 21.75 13.18 1.71
N GLY A 527 22.74 12.38 2.12
CA GLY A 527 23.25 12.39 3.52
C GLY A 527 22.31 11.78 4.55
N GLY A 528 21.14 11.29 4.15
CA GLY A 528 20.17 10.64 5.01
C GLY A 528 20.48 9.16 5.27
N ARG A 529 19.60 8.54 6.07
CA ARG A 529 19.58 7.11 6.38
C ARG A 529 18.28 6.47 5.88
N ILE A 530 18.23 5.15 5.82
CA ILE A 530 16.99 4.44 5.49
C ILE A 530 16.09 4.42 6.73
N GLU A 531 14.84 4.88 6.59
CA GLU A 531 13.83 4.90 7.66
C GLU A 531 12.73 3.85 7.49
N GLU A 532 12.36 3.56 6.23
CA GLU A 532 11.29 2.64 5.86
C GLU A 532 11.71 1.17 6.11
N ASP A 533 10.83 0.38 6.75
CA ASP A 533 11.12 -0.95 7.26
C ASP A 533 11.44 -1.97 6.15
N HIS A 534 10.72 -1.96 5.03
CA HIS A 534 11.01 -2.86 3.92
C HIS A 534 12.34 -2.52 3.22
N MET A 535 12.66 -1.23 3.05
CA MET A 535 13.96 -0.80 2.52
C MET A 535 15.11 -1.21 3.46
N ARG A 536 14.92 -1.08 4.77
CA ARG A 536 15.88 -1.54 5.79
C ARG A 536 16.10 -3.04 5.70
N ASN A 537 15.02 -3.82 5.58
CA ASN A 537 15.07 -5.27 5.49
C ASN A 537 15.88 -5.72 4.26
N ARG A 538 15.58 -5.18 3.07
CA ARG A 538 16.26 -5.56 1.82
C ARG A 538 17.73 -5.22 1.89
N GLN A 539 18.05 -4.02 2.40
CA GLN A 539 19.43 -3.60 2.58
C GLN A 539 20.16 -4.49 3.59
N LEU A 540 19.52 -4.80 4.73
CA LEU A 540 20.05 -5.70 5.76
C LEU A 540 20.45 -7.04 5.14
N ILE A 541 19.54 -7.69 4.39
CA ILE A 541 19.78 -9.00 3.79
C ILE A 541 21.00 -8.94 2.85
N VAL A 542 21.00 -8.02 1.89
CA VAL A 542 22.05 -7.96 0.87
C VAL A 542 23.39 -7.55 1.47
N HIS A 543 23.43 -6.56 2.36
CA HIS A 543 24.69 -6.13 3.00
C HIS A 543 25.23 -7.18 3.96
N TRP A 544 24.36 -7.92 4.66
CA TRP A 544 24.79 -9.06 5.47
C TRP A 544 25.41 -10.16 4.60
N LEU A 545 24.79 -10.49 3.46
CA LEU A 545 25.32 -11.46 2.50
C LEU A 545 26.68 -11.01 1.94
N ILE A 546 26.85 -9.74 1.58
CA ILE A 546 28.13 -9.17 1.13
C ILE A 546 29.22 -9.31 2.20
N ALA A 547 28.88 -9.03 3.47
CA ALA A 547 29.85 -8.99 4.55
C ALA A 547 30.23 -10.38 5.11
N ASN A 548 29.30 -11.35 5.06
CA ASN A 548 29.43 -12.61 5.78
C ASN A 548 29.46 -13.86 4.88
N THR A 549 29.31 -13.68 3.56
CA THR A 549 29.27 -14.78 2.59
C THR A 549 29.94 -14.37 1.27
N ASP A 550 29.96 -15.29 0.31
CA ASP A 550 30.35 -15.04 -1.08
C ASP A 550 29.15 -15.07 -2.04
N ALA A 551 27.93 -14.96 -1.51
CA ALA A 551 26.68 -14.97 -2.28
C ALA A 551 26.45 -13.70 -3.12
N VAL A 552 27.06 -12.57 -2.75
CA VAL A 552 26.95 -11.31 -3.48
C VAL A 552 28.34 -10.69 -3.59
N THR A 553 28.75 -10.38 -4.82
CA THR A 553 30.02 -9.71 -5.10
C THR A 553 29.76 -8.27 -5.53
N VAL A 554 30.48 -7.33 -4.91
CA VAL A 554 30.48 -5.91 -5.32
C VAL A 554 31.54 -5.70 -6.39
N VAL A 555 31.13 -5.29 -7.59
CA VAL A 555 32.04 -5.01 -8.71
C VAL A 555 32.00 -3.52 -9.02
N ARG A 556 33.17 -2.92 -9.26
CA ARG A 556 33.31 -1.53 -9.70
C ARG A 556 34.03 -1.45 -11.04
N ARG A 557 33.44 -0.74 -12.00
CA ARG A 557 33.94 -0.52 -13.37
C ARG A 557 33.48 0.85 -13.86
N ASP A 558 34.37 1.62 -14.48
CA ASP A 558 34.06 2.93 -15.07
C ASP A 558 33.34 3.89 -14.10
N GLY A 559 33.72 3.87 -12.82
CA GLY A 559 33.14 4.72 -11.78
C GLY A 559 31.72 4.33 -11.36
N LYS A 560 31.22 3.16 -11.77
CA LYS A 560 29.92 2.61 -11.37
C LYS A 560 30.09 1.35 -10.52
N THR A 561 29.13 1.10 -9.64
CA THR A 561 29.04 -0.05 -8.74
C THR A 561 27.91 -0.98 -9.15
N TRP A 562 28.17 -2.29 -9.17
CA TRP A 562 27.18 -3.35 -9.40
C TRP A 562 27.25 -4.40 -8.31
N TYR A 563 26.08 -4.98 -8.01
CA TYR A 563 25.97 -6.18 -7.18
C TYR A 563 25.73 -7.36 -8.10
N ARG A 564 26.58 -8.38 -7.98
CA ARG A 564 26.53 -9.59 -8.81
C ARG A 564 26.21 -10.80 -7.94
N VAL A 565 25.29 -11.64 -8.40
CA VAL A 565 25.02 -12.96 -7.83
C VAL A 565 25.84 -14.00 -8.61
N PRO A 566 26.91 -14.58 -8.04
CA PRO A 566 27.79 -15.47 -8.77
C PRO A 566 27.24 -16.90 -8.88
N ASP A 567 26.42 -17.34 -7.92
CA ASP A 567 25.97 -18.73 -7.79
C ASP A 567 24.68 -18.83 -6.95
N VAL A 568 23.70 -19.59 -7.46
CA VAL A 568 22.38 -19.75 -6.84
C VAL A 568 22.47 -20.52 -5.51
N ALA A 569 23.27 -21.59 -5.45
CA ALA A 569 23.39 -22.42 -4.26
C ALA A 569 24.05 -21.65 -3.09
N ARG A 570 25.08 -20.84 -3.37
CA ARG A 570 25.71 -19.96 -2.38
C ARG A 570 24.74 -18.91 -1.86
N PHE A 571 23.98 -18.28 -2.74
CA PHE A 571 22.96 -17.32 -2.34
C PHE A 571 21.91 -17.95 -1.44
N ARG A 572 21.36 -19.09 -1.84
CA ARG A 572 20.40 -19.86 -1.05
C ARG A 572 20.96 -20.24 0.31
N ALA A 573 22.20 -20.74 0.38
CA ALA A 573 22.84 -21.11 1.63
C ALA A 573 23.08 -19.90 2.55
N GLY A 574 23.46 -18.75 1.98
CA GLY A 574 23.58 -17.49 2.71
C GLY A 574 22.25 -17.04 3.30
N CYS A 575 21.18 -17.05 2.51
CA CYS A 575 19.82 -16.76 2.98
C CYS A 575 19.40 -17.70 4.11
N GLY A 576 19.67 -19.02 3.99
CA GLY A 576 19.33 -19.98 5.03
C GLY A 576 20.01 -19.70 6.38
N LYS A 577 21.28 -19.30 6.36
CA LYS A 577 22.03 -18.92 7.58
C LYS A 577 21.43 -17.69 8.25
N LEU A 578 21.19 -16.63 7.47
CA LEU A 578 20.61 -15.40 8.01
C LEU A 578 19.17 -15.62 8.48
N LEU A 579 18.38 -16.42 7.75
CA LEU A 579 17.01 -16.75 8.11
C LEU A 579 16.92 -17.43 9.48
N ALA A 580 17.84 -18.37 9.75
CA ALA A 580 17.92 -19.04 11.04
C ALA A 580 18.18 -18.05 12.19
N GLU A 581 19.10 -17.09 11.99
CA GLU A 581 19.43 -16.09 13.00
C GLU A 581 18.29 -15.09 13.23
N VAL A 582 17.66 -14.60 12.16
CA VAL A 582 16.50 -13.69 12.28
C VAL A 582 15.34 -14.38 12.99
N MET A 583 15.07 -15.66 12.67
CA MET A 583 14.05 -16.43 13.37
C MET A 583 14.40 -16.62 14.85
N ARG A 584 15.66 -16.92 15.19
CA ARG A 584 16.11 -17.02 16.59
C ARG A 584 15.87 -15.72 17.34
N ILE A 585 16.27 -14.57 16.76
CA ILE A 585 16.07 -13.24 17.36
C ILE A 585 14.59 -13.01 17.68
N LYS A 586 13.70 -13.26 16.71
CA LYS A 586 12.24 -13.16 16.90
C LYS A 586 11.75 -14.11 17.99
N ALA A 587 12.12 -15.38 17.90
CA ALA A 587 11.61 -16.42 18.77
C ALA A 587 12.03 -16.28 20.23
N THR A 588 13.20 -15.66 20.48
CA THR A 588 13.72 -15.45 21.84
C THR A 588 13.58 -14.02 22.33
N GLY A 589 13.06 -13.08 21.52
CA GLY A 589 12.97 -11.67 21.88
C GLY A 589 14.34 -11.01 22.12
N ASP A 590 15.36 -11.37 21.34
CA ASP A 590 16.74 -10.89 21.54
C ASP A 590 16.92 -9.46 20.98
N PHE A 591 16.46 -8.46 21.75
CA PHE A 591 16.53 -7.05 21.36
C PHE A 591 17.94 -6.60 20.99
N LYS A 592 18.96 -7.05 21.74
CA LYS A 592 20.34 -6.62 21.51
C LYS A 592 20.86 -7.13 20.16
N ALA A 593 20.61 -8.40 19.83
CA ALA A 593 20.98 -8.96 18.53
C ALA A 593 20.17 -8.33 17.39
N GLY A 594 18.85 -8.15 17.59
CA GLY A 594 17.98 -7.48 16.62
C GLY A 594 18.46 -6.07 16.27
N LYS A 595 18.74 -5.25 17.30
CA LYS A 595 19.33 -3.91 17.14
C LYS A 595 20.65 -3.97 16.39
N ALA A 596 21.56 -4.86 16.77
CA ALA A 596 22.88 -4.97 16.14
C ALA A 596 22.78 -5.33 14.64
N LEU A 597 21.84 -6.21 14.28
CA LEU A 597 21.63 -6.62 12.90
C LEU A 597 21.06 -5.47 12.05
N VAL A 598 20.01 -4.79 12.54
CA VAL A 598 19.38 -3.69 11.80
C VAL A 598 20.32 -2.48 11.69
N GLU A 599 20.93 -2.03 12.79
CA GLU A 599 21.84 -0.88 12.79
C GLU A 599 23.16 -1.15 12.04
N GLY A 600 23.59 -2.42 12.01
CA GLY A 600 24.80 -2.84 11.31
C GLY A 600 24.65 -2.87 9.80
N TYR A 601 23.49 -3.32 9.29
CA TYR A 601 23.32 -3.63 7.87
C TYR A 601 22.13 -2.95 7.19
N GLY A 602 21.09 -2.54 7.92
CA GLY A 602 19.84 -2.03 7.35
C GLY A 602 19.74 -0.51 7.25
N VAL A 603 20.40 0.25 8.14
CA VAL A 603 20.14 1.70 8.31
C VAL A 603 21.10 2.59 7.50
N LYS A 604 22.40 2.31 7.57
CA LYS A 604 23.45 3.23 7.09
C LYS A 604 23.61 3.18 5.58
N VAL A 605 23.75 4.35 4.97
CA VAL A 605 23.98 4.50 3.54
C VAL A 605 25.37 5.09 3.30
N ASP A 606 26.18 4.43 2.48
CA ASP A 606 27.49 4.96 2.07
C ASP A 606 27.29 6.21 1.18
N PRO A 607 27.80 7.40 1.57
CA PRO A 607 27.54 8.63 0.82
C PRO A 607 28.10 8.61 -0.60
N THR A 608 29.18 7.87 -0.84
CA THR A 608 29.83 7.78 -2.16
C THR A 608 28.96 6.97 -3.11
N LEU A 609 28.56 5.76 -2.69
CA LEU A 609 27.64 4.90 -3.44
C LEU A 609 26.30 5.58 -3.67
N HIS A 610 25.78 6.28 -2.66
CA HIS A 610 24.52 7.00 -2.79
C HIS A 610 24.62 8.12 -3.83
N GLY A 611 25.67 8.94 -3.79
CA GLY A 611 25.91 9.97 -4.78
C GLY A 611 26.03 9.41 -6.20
N GLU A 612 26.72 8.28 -6.36
CA GLU A 612 26.85 7.55 -7.63
C GLU A 612 25.48 7.08 -8.15
N VAL A 613 24.72 6.38 -7.32
CA VAL A 613 23.42 5.82 -7.67
C VAL A 613 22.42 6.90 -8.04
N LEU A 614 22.34 8.00 -7.27
CA LEU A 614 21.47 9.12 -7.60
C LEU A 614 21.83 9.73 -8.97
N ALA A 615 23.12 9.93 -9.24
CA ALA A 615 23.56 10.48 -10.53
C ALA A 615 23.23 9.55 -11.71
N ARG A 616 23.23 8.24 -11.50
CA ARG A 616 22.81 7.24 -12.50
C ARG A 616 21.29 7.30 -12.73
N LEU A 617 20.50 7.37 -11.66
CA LEU A 617 19.04 7.34 -11.71
C LEU A 617 18.43 8.65 -12.25
N GLU A 618 19.04 9.79 -11.94
CA GLU A 618 18.63 11.11 -12.45
C GLU A 618 18.66 11.15 -13.99
N ARG A 619 19.69 10.53 -14.61
CA ARG A 619 19.80 10.42 -16.07
C ARG A 619 18.70 9.58 -16.72
N LEU A 620 18.11 8.65 -15.97
CA LEU A 620 17.05 7.77 -16.44
C LEU A 620 15.66 8.37 -16.25
N GLY A 621 15.55 9.45 -15.45
CA GLY A 621 14.26 9.97 -14.99
C GLY A 621 13.42 8.87 -14.33
N LEU A 622 14.01 7.99 -13.52
CA LEU A 622 13.23 6.95 -12.84
C LEU A 622 12.48 7.57 -11.65
N PRO A 623 11.15 7.35 -11.54
CA PRO A 623 10.40 7.89 -10.43
C PRO A 623 10.81 7.23 -9.10
N SER A 624 10.90 8.03 -8.04
CA SER A 624 11.18 7.54 -6.67
C SER A 624 9.92 6.89 -6.06
N VAL A 625 8.75 7.46 -6.38
CA VAL A 625 7.42 7.06 -5.88
C VAL A 625 6.44 6.92 -7.05
N THR A 626 5.46 6.04 -6.89
CA THR A 626 4.32 5.94 -7.80
C THR A 626 3.04 6.05 -6.99
N GLY A 627 2.19 7.00 -7.35
CA GLY A 627 0.81 7.09 -6.87
C GLY A 627 -0.15 6.60 -7.95
N PHE A 628 -1.23 5.94 -7.52
CA PHE A 628 -2.23 5.38 -8.42
C PHE A 628 -3.52 6.18 -8.43
N VAL A 629 -4.02 6.42 -9.64
CA VAL A 629 -5.39 6.87 -9.89
C VAL A 629 -6.25 5.62 -10.00
N MET A 630 -7.22 5.52 -9.10
CA MET A 630 -8.14 4.41 -9.01
C MET A 630 -9.15 4.48 -10.16
N PRO A 631 -9.70 3.34 -10.63
CA PRO A 631 -10.86 3.40 -11.50
C PRO A 631 -12.07 4.00 -10.80
N GLU A 632 -12.94 4.64 -11.57
CA GLU A 632 -14.22 5.15 -11.08
C GLU A 632 -15.30 4.07 -11.23
N LEU A 633 -16.11 3.92 -10.19
CA LEU A 633 -17.29 3.06 -10.21
C LEU A 633 -18.57 3.90 -10.37
N LEU A 634 -19.32 3.66 -11.44
CA LEU A 634 -20.58 4.34 -11.73
C LEU A 634 -21.75 3.42 -11.33
N PRO A 635 -22.62 3.84 -10.39
CA PRO A 635 -23.69 2.96 -9.91
C PRO A 635 -24.82 2.86 -10.93
N ILE A 636 -25.31 1.65 -11.16
CA ILE A 636 -26.56 1.38 -11.87
C ILE A 636 -27.65 1.17 -10.82
N ARG A 637 -28.73 1.96 -10.92
CA ARG A 637 -29.82 1.96 -9.94
C ARG A 637 -31.10 1.37 -10.52
N ASP A 638 -31.86 0.69 -9.68
CA ASP A 638 -33.21 0.24 -10.02
C ASP A 638 -34.25 1.37 -9.85
N ALA A 639 -35.53 1.05 -10.10
CA ALA A 639 -36.63 2.02 -9.98
C ALA A 639 -36.84 2.56 -8.55
N SER A 640 -36.33 1.88 -7.52
CA SER A 640 -36.37 2.36 -6.13
C SER A 640 -35.20 3.28 -5.78
N GLY A 641 -34.21 3.39 -6.68
CA GLY A 641 -32.96 4.12 -6.47
C GLY A 641 -31.87 3.28 -5.80
N ALA A 642 -32.12 2.01 -5.49
CA ALA A 642 -31.12 1.10 -4.94
C ALA A 642 -30.07 0.73 -5.99
N VAL A 643 -28.80 0.66 -5.59
CA VAL A 643 -27.70 0.24 -6.48
C VAL A 643 -27.78 -1.27 -6.66
N VAL A 644 -27.98 -1.72 -7.90
CA VAL A 644 -28.13 -3.14 -8.24
C VAL A 644 -26.98 -3.68 -9.09
N ASP A 645 -26.18 -2.78 -9.65
CA ASP A 645 -24.99 -3.07 -10.43
C ASP A 645 -24.05 -1.84 -10.43
N ALA A 646 -22.84 -1.96 -10.96
CA ALA A 646 -21.94 -0.83 -11.21
C ALA A 646 -21.10 -1.05 -12.47
N GLU A 647 -20.82 0.04 -13.19
CA GLU A 647 -19.86 0.08 -14.30
C GLU A 647 -18.51 0.60 -13.80
N ILE A 648 -17.42 0.20 -14.47
CA ILE A 648 -16.07 0.66 -14.17
C ILE A 648 -15.54 1.53 -15.30
N ARG A 649 -14.91 2.65 -14.96
CA ARG A 649 -14.29 3.58 -15.89
C ARG A 649 -12.84 3.87 -15.52
N HIS A 650 -11.95 3.78 -16.50
CA HIS A 650 -10.53 4.14 -16.40
C HIS A 650 -10.25 5.43 -17.17
N GLY A 651 -9.07 6.00 -16.97
CA GLY A 651 -8.58 7.17 -17.71
C GLY A 651 -8.92 8.52 -17.06
N MET A 652 -9.39 8.53 -15.81
CA MET A 652 -9.50 9.75 -15.01
C MET A 652 -8.10 10.30 -14.72
N ASP A 653 -7.93 11.62 -14.68
CA ASP A 653 -6.68 12.21 -14.17
C ASP A 653 -6.72 12.34 -12.63
N LEU A 654 -5.55 12.48 -12.02
CA LEU A 654 -5.44 12.57 -10.55
C LEU A 654 -6.23 13.75 -9.98
N ALA A 655 -6.24 14.90 -10.65
CA ALA A 655 -6.87 16.10 -10.15
C ALA A 655 -8.40 15.96 -10.15
N ASP A 656 -8.97 15.38 -11.20
CA ASP A 656 -10.42 15.13 -11.27
C ASP A 656 -10.84 14.13 -10.18
N GLN A 657 -10.08 13.05 -9.98
CA GLN A 657 -10.37 12.07 -8.91
C GLN A 657 -10.34 12.73 -7.53
N MET A 658 -9.26 13.44 -7.21
CA MET A 658 -9.08 14.02 -5.88
C MET A 658 -10.07 15.14 -5.60
N LEU A 659 -10.40 15.98 -6.58
CA LEU A 659 -11.40 17.03 -6.41
C LEU A 659 -12.82 16.46 -6.25
N ARG A 660 -13.18 15.38 -6.96
CA ARG A 660 -14.46 14.67 -6.74
C ARG A 660 -14.54 14.09 -5.34
N TRP A 661 -13.47 13.44 -4.87
CA TRP A 661 -13.41 12.88 -3.51
C TRP A 661 -13.49 13.97 -2.43
N SER A 662 -12.94 15.16 -2.70
CA SER A 662 -13.09 16.34 -1.83
C SER A 662 -14.44 17.07 -2.00
N GLY A 663 -15.33 16.61 -2.89
CA GLY A 663 -16.64 17.24 -3.14
C GLY A 663 -16.59 18.59 -3.87
N ARG A 664 -15.50 18.86 -4.60
CA ARG A 664 -15.26 20.12 -5.33
C ARG A 664 -15.58 20.03 -6.83
N ARG A 665 -16.00 18.86 -7.33
CA ARG A 665 -16.39 18.61 -8.73
C ARG A 665 -17.49 17.57 -8.86
#